data_AF-A0AAD9SBU1-F1
#
_entry.id   AF-A0AAD9SBU1-F1
#
_cell.length_a   1.000
_cell.length_b   1.000
_cell.length_c   1.000
_cell.angle_alpha   90.00
_cell.angle_beta   90.00
_cell.angle_gamma   90.00
#
_symmetry.space_group_name_H-M   'P 1'
#
loop_
_entity.id
_entity.type
_entity.pdbx_description
1 polymer ?
#
loop_
_entity_poly.entity_id
_entity_poly.type
_entity_poly.pdbx_seq_one_letter_code
_entity_poly.pdbx_strand_id
1 'polypeptide(L)'
;MAMVRIFEVGPRDGLQNVKPTIPTSTKLDLISRLIHTGIKDIEISSVVSPRAIPQLADHHQILSSSLVQNTLRGKPGIRLSCLVPNNKGLGIAVQHKIKEVAVFVSATEGFSRANINCSVDEGLRRAKAVTAKAIESGLTVRGYVSCVFADPFDGPTPMTMVHHATKSLLDMGCYEVSLGDTLGVGTALQVRELVNYLREQGIGPEKLAGHFHDTYGQALTNAWEAYQCGIRTFDSSVAGLGGCPFAPGAKGNVATEDLVYLFEHAGVHTGIDLANLADVGDWISRKLGQDNQSRAGAALLAKKNNIQRSKLKEQTKRPEWILSRKTDLVSVFRSGPIGKVVLDNPQKGNALSAKMISQLDEAFSTLDNDEIITRIVITAEGKFFCTGMDLGAVGTGSDSQARATLFRGLTGLLEKIDGCSKTTIASVNGPAFGGGVGLAFACDLRLCARSTSFTLSEAKLGLCPAVISKYVVREWSVALARQAMLTGRPVTAEELHSIGVVTVVCSHADGFGNASDSLVDSLRFLSPSGSRMSKELVDLGWKYGGKSEQHQRVSELFDEMLRPGTEGSYGASEFQARRKVDWDAYRAAMSLKNLNDGVCSSRFTISSSHHPGTAARRGHQAHSSGLQQLPRKTKCSGEKPQCVNCKRIKRSCHYEPYSATSTSAALATLQSSQITSGAEPGSQNDLPHIRTQPTETTTQQRVAVDPPISSIDPGCPLQLIRTLIDTYFVRVHNQPYSYFQEESFRRKLESGSLPKCLVFAVIASALRFADLDFYRGAVQEAQAAYAREAWLSVLNDHMTSENSPSTHVAQTTNILAIIDFTSGRISSGWLKIGLAIRIAQDLQLMKEPSEELSNVEREEQRRVFWSIYLLDKLVSCGKSRPPAISDEDCQVQLPCDEQTFRNGGQKRTATLDQLHKWDAESLSTCGNFALALLVGSALGRCARYVLHERRRGEIPPWESTSNMASINSFLLLVESHLQVDDRSIEEIIADNKLTTGDDGIDHQAIGHVIFAHAVFHLCHILLNHPFLLRLHLPELSDGAPPSFLSRAFRTGAEHARKLANFLVDAAKSGCHVASSFYAYSVAVAGSVLVLHFHAAQNKRPQRCAELEESIQHIIDTLDRMGLFWRHASKMKSRLLSFKEHGHIFASILDPRAQPALDPEFESTLWSMVDYGTMCSDGTLVMPTRPDPVAPAEGGVPQDTPCGSLAMSVGGTATDDIYMPSSDQIHSDQMVFENFDIHSLDYLLDLPSGSGQA
;
A
#
# COMPACT_ATOMS: atom_id res chain seq x y z
N MET A 1 -23.97 16.21 -17.71
CA MET A 1 -23.18 15.29 -16.87
C MET A 1 -23.16 13.93 -17.56
N ALA A 2 -22.04 13.21 -17.50
CA ALA A 2 -22.02 11.80 -17.89
C ALA A 2 -22.74 10.98 -16.81
N MET A 3 -23.53 10.00 -17.24
CA MET A 3 -24.23 9.07 -16.36
C MET A 3 -23.91 7.63 -16.81
N VAL A 4 -23.72 6.75 -15.84
CA VAL A 4 -23.57 5.30 -16.05
C VAL A 4 -24.79 4.57 -15.50
N ARG A 5 -25.21 3.51 -16.21
CA ARG A 5 -26.33 2.65 -15.87
C ARG A 5 -25.80 1.33 -15.30
N ILE A 6 -26.16 1.05 -14.06
CA ILE A 6 -25.82 -0.20 -13.38
C ILE A 6 -27.00 -1.16 -13.50
N PHE A 7 -26.73 -2.39 -13.97
CA PHE A 7 -27.70 -3.48 -14.11
C PHE A 7 -27.39 -4.54 -13.05
N GLU A 8 -28.16 -4.56 -11.97
CA GLU A 8 -27.90 -5.39 -10.80
C GLU A 8 -28.39 -6.82 -11.04
N VAL A 9 -27.45 -7.73 -11.27
CA VAL A 9 -27.73 -9.16 -11.52
C VAL A 9 -27.72 -10.01 -10.25
N GLY A 10 -27.34 -9.45 -9.09
CA GLY A 10 -27.18 -10.18 -7.83
C GLY A 10 -28.34 -11.10 -7.46
N PRO A 11 -29.62 -10.64 -7.47
CA PRO A 11 -30.77 -11.47 -7.12
C PRO A 11 -31.01 -12.69 -8.03
N ARG A 12 -30.51 -12.67 -9.28
CA ARG A 12 -30.54 -13.81 -10.22
C ARG A 12 -29.21 -14.53 -10.26
N ASP A 13 -28.19 -13.90 -10.84
CA ASP A 13 -26.89 -14.50 -11.15
C ASP A 13 -26.06 -14.71 -9.88
N GLY A 14 -25.91 -13.65 -9.08
CA GLY A 14 -25.11 -13.70 -7.86
C GLY A 14 -25.62 -14.72 -6.84
N LEU A 15 -26.94 -14.91 -6.76
CA LEU A 15 -27.55 -15.96 -5.93
C LEU A 15 -27.53 -17.35 -6.57
N GLN A 16 -27.35 -17.48 -7.90
CA GLN A 16 -27.57 -18.72 -8.66
C GLN A 16 -26.73 -19.89 -8.16
N ASN A 17 -25.46 -19.63 -7.85
CA ASN A 17 -24.46 -20.65 -7.51
C ASN A 17 -24.18 -20.72 -5.98
N VAL A 18 -25.01 -20.05 -5.17
CA VAL A 18 -24.94 -20.12 -3.70
C VAL A 18 -25.47 -21.47 -3.23
N LYS A 19 -24.61 -22.28 -2.60
CA LYS A 19 -24.90 -23.66 -2.16
C LYS A 19 -26.10 -23.80 -1.19
N PRO A 20 -26.22 -23.03 -0.09
CA PRO A 20 -27.40 -23.10 0.77
C PRO A 20 -28.63 -22.47 0.09
N THR A 21 -29.77 -23.18 0.12
CA THR A 21 -31.02 -22.71 -0.46
C THR A 21 -31.51 -21.44 0.24
N ILE A 22 -31.59 -20.33 -0.49
CA ILE A 22 -31.99 -19.03 0.08
C ILE A 22 -33.52 -18.93 0.14
N PRO A 23 -34.12 -18.63 1.31
CA PRO A 23 -35.55 -18.39 1.43
C PRO A 23 -36.04 -17.25 0.52
N THR A 24 -37.19 -17.44 -0.13
CA THR A 24 -37.81 -16.46 -1.03
C THR A 24 -38.04 -15.11 -0.38
N SER A 25 -38.35 -15.07 0.92
CA SER A 25 -38.46 -13.84 1.72
C SER A 25 -37.15 -13.04 1.78
N THR A 26 -35.99 -13.70 1.86
CA THR A 26 -34.68 -13.06 1.80
C THR A 26 -34.40 -12.49 0.39
N LYS A 27 -34.79 -13.20 -0.67
CA LYS A 27 -34.66 -12.69 -2.06
C LYS A 27 -35.55 -11.46 -2.29
N LEU A 28 -36.77 -11.46 -1.77
CA LEU A 28 -37.68 -10.32 -1.83
C LEU A 28 -37.19 -9.13 -1.00
N ASP A 29 -36.63 -9.36 0.20
CA ASP A 29 -36.01 -8.29 0.99
C ASP A 29 -34.75 -7.74 0.30
N LEU A 30 -33.95 -8.58 -0.38
CA LEU A 30 -32.83 -8.13 -1.22
C LEU A 30 -33.29 -7.22 -2.37
N ILE A 31 -34.28 -7.66 -3.17
CA ILE A 31 -34.84 -6.85 -4.27
C ILE A 31 -35.42 -5.53 -3.73
N SER A 32 -36.14 -5.58 -2.59
CA SER A 32 -36.67 -4.39 -1.92
C SER A 32 -35.54 -3.43 -1.52
N ARG A 33 -34.47 -3.93 -0.90
CA ARG A 33 -33.31 -3.15 -0.47
C ARG A 33 -32.59 -2.48 -1.64
N LEU A 34 -32.35 -3.21 -2.72
CA LEU A 34 -31.70 -2.69 -3.94
C LEU A 34 -32.55 -1.58 -4.61
N ILE A 35 -33.88 -1.69 -4.59
CA ILE A 35 -34.78 -0.60 -5.03
C ILE A 35 -34.62 0.66 -4.15
N HIS A 36 -34.26 0.53 -2.87
CA HIS A 36 -34.05 1.66 -1.96
C HIS A 36 -32.61 2.22 -1.98
N THR A 37 -31.65 1.59 -2.66
CA THR A 37 -30.35 2.23 -2.96
C THR A 37 -30.43 3.15 -4.18
N GLY A 38 -31.52 3.11 -4.96
CA GLY A 38 -31.69 3.92 -6.17
C GLY A 38 -31.35 3.17 -7.47
N ILE A 39 -30.94 1.90 -7.40
CA ILE A 39 -30.78 1.04 -8.57
C ILE A 39 -32.12 0.90 -9.30
N LYS A 40 -32.08 1.09 -10.63
CA LYS A 40 -33.27 1.12 -11.50
C LYS A 40 -33.47 -0.16 -12.30
N ASP A 41 -32.40 -0.86 -12.61
CA ASP A 41 -32.42 -2.05 -13.46
C ASP A 41 -31.92 -3.24 -12.63
N ILE A 42 -32.82 -4.20 -12.37
CA ILE A 42 -32.55 -5.34 -11.47
C ILE A 42 -33.05 -6.63 -12.14
N GLU A 43 -32.18 -7.62 -12.28
CA GLU A 43 -32.56 -8.95 -12.72
C GLU A 43 -33.02 -9.77 -11.50
N ILE A 44 -34.34 -9.98 -11.39
CA ILE A 44 -34.95 -10.46 -10.14
C ILE A 44 -35.05 -11.98 -10.01
N SER A 45 -34.98 -12.73 -11.11
CA SER A 45 -35.06 -14.20 -11.12
C SER A 45 -34.75 -14.78 -12.51
N SER A 46 -34.76 -16.12 -12.61
CA SER A 46 -34.65 -16.87 -13.87
C SER A 46 -35.72 -17.94 -13.95
N VAL A 47 -36.37 -18.07 -15.10
CA VAL A 47 -37.45 -19.05 -15.35
C VAL A 47 -36.86 -20.35 -15.93
N VAL A 48 -35.84 -20.86 -15.26
CA VAL A 48 -35.13 -22.12 -15.52
C VAL A 48 -35.84 -23.32 -14.90
N SER A 49 -35.42 -24.54 -15.25
CA SER A 49 -35.90 -25.76 -14.59
C SER A 49 -35.46 -25.80 -13.11
N PRO A 50 -36.39 -25.95 -12.14
CA PRO A 50 -36.05 -26.17 -10.73
C PRO A 50 -35.18 -27.40 -10.46
N ARG A 51 -35.08 -28.34 -11.40
CA ARG A 51 -34.17 -29.50 -11.29
C ARG A 51 -32.73 -29.18 -11.73
N ALA A 52 -32.55 -28.19 -12.60
CA ALA A 52 -31.23 -27.78 -13.08
C ALA A 52 -30.62 -26.71 -12.17
N ILE A 53 -31.43 -25.73 -11.74
CA ILE A 53 -31.03 -24.67 -10.80
C ILE A 53 -32.05 -24.65 -9.64
N PRO A 54 -31.90 -25.54 -8.63
CA PRO A 54 -32.80 -25.58 -7.47
C PRO A 54 -32.89 -24.25 -6.72
N GLN A 55 -31.81 -23.49 -6.76
CA GLN A 55 -31.67 -22.20 -6.08
C GLN A 55 -32.59 -21.09 -6.63
N LEU A 56 -33.11 -21.23 -7.85
CA LEU A 56 -34.06 -20.30 -8.48
C LEU A 56 -35.46 -20.91 -8.66
N ALA A 57 -35.74 -22.06 -8.02
CA ALA A 57 -37.01 -22.78 -8.11
C ALA A 57 -38.26 -21.98 -7.66
N ASP A 58 -38.06 -20.91 -6.88
CA ASP A 58 -39.10 -20.04 -6.36
C ASP A 58 -39.46 -18.87 -7.29
N HIS A 59 -39.00 -18.86 -8.54
CA HIS A 59 -39.29 -17.82 -9.53
C HIS A 59 -40.79 -17.45 -9.59
N HIS A 60 -41.72 -18.41 -9.55
CA HIS A 60 -43.16 -18.12 -9.50
C HIS A 60 -43.59 -17.27 -8.29
N GLN A 61 -43.00 -17.52 -7.11
CA GLN A 61 -43.32 -16.78 -5.89
C GLN A 61 -42.72 -15.37 -5.91
N ILE A 62 -41.50 -15.22 -6.48
CA ILE A 62 -40.87 -13.90 -6.68
C ILE A 62 -41.69 -13.05 -7.65
N LEU A 63 -42.01 -13.60 -8.83
CA LEU A 63 -42.72 -12.91 -9.90
C LEU A 63 -44.16 -12.53 -9.51
N SER A 64 -44.85 -13.37 -8.74
CA SER A 64 -46.21 -13.09 -8.24
C SER A 64 -46.25 -12.23 -6.97
N SER A 65 -45.11 -11.96 -6.33
CA SER A 65 -45.06 -11.21 -5.07
C SER A 65 -45.66 -9.81 -5.17
N SER A 66 -46.27 -9.34 -4.08
CA SER A 66 -46.82 -7.98 -3.98
C SER A 66 -45.77 -6.90 -4.23
N LEU A 67 -44.51 -7.12 -3.81
CA LEU A 67 -43.38 -6.23 -4.09
C LEU A 67 -43.15 -6.03 -5.59
N VAL A 68 -43.01 -7.13 -6.34
CA VAL A 68 -42.74 -7.10 -7.79
C VAL A 68 -43.96 -6.57 -8.53
N GLN A 69 -45.15 -7.11 -8.25
CA GLN A 69 -46.41 -6.71 -8.88
C GLN A 69 -46.80 -5.25 -8.61
N ASN A 70 -46.43 -4.67 -7.46
CA ASN A 70 -46.66 -3.25 -7.19
C ASN A 70 -45.58 -2.37 -7.81
N THR A 71 -44.32 -2.81 -7.89
CA THR A 71 -43.25 -2.07 -8.57
C THR A 71 -43.55 -1.94 -10.07
N LEU A 72 -43.91 -3.05 -10.73
CA LEU A 72 -44.29 -3.09 -12.16
C LEU A 72 -45.49 -2.20 -12.52
N ARG A 73 -46.37 -1.90 -11.55
CA ARG A 73 -47.58 -1.08 -11.70
C ARG A 73 -47.41 0.38 -11.25
N GLY A 74 -46.60 0.65 -10.23
CA GLY A 74 -46.66 1.90 -9.45
C GLY A 74 -45.38 2.69 -9.29
N LYS A 75 -44.21 2.21 -9.75
CA LYS A 75 -42.95 2.98 -9.74
C LYS A 75 -42.44 3.23 -11.16
N PRO A 76 -42.72 4.40 -11.78
CA PRO A 76 -42.14 4.73 -13.08
C PRO A 76 -40.61 4.87 -12.97
N GLY A 77 -39.88 4.29 -13.93
CA GLY A 77 -38.43 4.37 -14.00
C GLY A 77 -37.64 3.24 -13.30
N ILE A 78 -38.30 2.16 -12.86
CA ILE A 78 -37.65 0.91 -12.45
C ILE A 78 -38.01 -0.20 -13.45
N ARG A 79 -37.01 -0.94 -13.93
CA ARG A 79 -37.16 -2.17 -14.74
C ARG A 79 -36.75 -3.37 -13.90
N LEU A 80 -37.67 -4.33 -13.79
CA LEU A 80 -37.41 -5.64 -13.19
C LEU A 80 -37.44 -6.67 -14.32
N SER A 81 -36.30 -7.32 -14.56
CA SER A 81 -36.10 -8.27 -15.65
C SER A 81 -35.96 -9.71 -15.14
N CYS A 82 -36.15 -10.70 -16.01
CA CYS A 82 -35.85 -12.09 -15.67
C CYS A 82 -35.29 -12.88 -16.86
N LEU A 83 -34.37 -13.82 -16.58
CA LEU A 83 -33.79 -14.69 -17.59
C LEU A 83 -34.80 -15.75 -18.05
N VAL A 84 -34.98 -15.89 -19.36
CA VAL A 84 -35.97 -16.78 -19.98
C VAL A 84 -35.29 -17.67 -21.04
N PRO A 85 -34.89 -18.90 -20.67
CA PRO A 85 -34.15 -19.78 -21.58
C PRO A 85 -35.01 -20.45 -22.67
N ASN A 86 -36.34 -20.40 -22.57
CA ASN A 86 -37.25 -21.09 -23.51
C ASN A 86 -38.69 -20.55 -23.46
N ASN A 87 -39.49 -20.94 -24.45
CA ASN A 87 -40.89 -20.52 -24.62
C ASN A 87 -41.82 -20.89 -23.45
N LYS A 88 -41.52 -21.93 -22.65
CA LYS A 88 -42.31 -22.24 -21.45
C LYS A 88 -42.03 -21.23 -20.33
N GLY A 89 -40.77 -20.82 -20.18
CA GLY A 89 -40.40 -19.72 -19.28
C GLY A 89 -41.03 -18.39 -19.70
N LEU A 90 -41.10 -18.12 -21.01
CA LEU A 90 -41.72 -16.90 -21.55
C LEU A 90 -43.20 -16.79 -21.19
N GLY A 91 -43.97 -17.88 -21.33
CA GLY A 91 -45.38 -17.89 -20.94
C GLY A 91 -45.61 -17.53 -19.47
N ILE A 92 -44.69 -17.92 -18.58
CA ILE A 92 -44.71 -17.57 -17.15
C ILE A 92 -44.37 -16.09 -16.93
N ALA A 93 -43.36 -15.55 -17.62
CA ALA A 93 -43.01 -14.13 -17.56
C ALA A 93 -44.17 -13.23 -18.02
N VAL A 94 -44.82 -13.60 -19.13
CA VAL A 94 -46.01 -12.92 -19.67
C VAL A 94 -47.20 -13.03 -18.71
N GLN A 95 -47.45 -14.21 -18.13
CA GLN A 95 -48.50 -14.42 -17.11
C GLN A 95 -48.34 -13.48 -15.90
N HIS A 96 -47.10 -13.25 -15.46
CA HIS A 96 -46.77 -12.33 -14.36
C HIS A 96 -46.55 -10.88 -14.80
N LYS A 97 -46.84 -10.53 -16.06
CA LYS A 97 -46.75 -9.16 -16.61
C LYS A 97 -45.36 -8.51 -16.46
N ILE A 98 -44.31 -9.33 -16.55
CA ILE A 98 -42.94 -8.84 -16.73
C ILE A 98 -42.84 -8.11 -18.06
N LYS A 99 -42.10 -7.01 -18.07
CA LYS A 99 -41.95 -6.12 -19.24
C LYS A 99 -40.64 -6.34 -19.99
N GLU A 100 -39.63 -6.92 -19.34
CA GLU A 100 -38.30 -7.12 -19.87
C GLU A 100 -37.79 -8.53 -19.53
N VAL A 101 -37.28 -9.25 -20.52
CA VAL A 101 -36.71 -10.60 -20.36
C VAL A 101 -35.32 -10.68 -20.95
N ALA A 102 -34.50 -11.58 -20.42
CA ALA A 102 -33.15 -11.82 -20.93
C ALA A 102 -33.04 -13.19 -21.61
N VAL A 103 -32.30 -13.25 -22.72
CA VAL A 103 -31.87 -14.49 -23.39
C VAL A 103 -30.34 -14.52 -23.42
N PHE A 104 -29.75 -15.72 -23.44
CA PHE A 104 -28.30 -15.90 -23.40
C PHE A 104 -27.81 -16.96 -24.39
N VAL A 105 -26.60 -16.76 -24.90
CA VAL A 105 -25.84 -17.71 -25.72
C VAL A 105 -24.35 -17.64 -25.33
N SER A 106 -23.55 -18.63 -25.76
CA SER A 106 -22.10 -18.51 -25.76
C SER A 106 -21.61 -17.90 -27.08
N ALA A 107 -20.44 -17.26 -27.08
CA ALA A 107 -19.69 -17.02 -28.32
C ALA A 107 -19.07 -18.31 -28.89
N THR A 108 -18.86 -19.32 -28.04
CA THR A 108 -18.00 -20.50 -28.26
C THR A 108 -18.72 -21.83 -28.04
N GLU A 109 -18.21 -22.90 -28.64
CA GLU A 109 -18.90 -24.18 -28.77
C GLU A 109 -18.77 -25.07 -27.52
N GLY A 110 -17.60 -25.12 -26.90
CA GLY A 110 -17.32 -25.87 -25.68
C GLY A 110 -18.24 -25.46 -24.54
N PHE A 111 -18.25 -24.18 -24.16
CA PHE A 111 -19.12 -23.66 -23.12
C PHE A 111 -20.61 -23.74 -23.50
N SER A 112 -20.99 -23.59 -24.78
CA SER A 112 -22.38 -23.81 -25.21
C SER A 112 -22.83 -25.25 -24.94
N ARG A 113 -21.99 -26.24 -25.26
CA ARG A 113 -22.28 -27.66 -25.05
C ARG A 113 -22.30 -28.01 -23.56
N ALA A 114 -21.34 -27.51 -22.78
CA ALA A 114 -21.27 -27.74 -21.33
C ALA A 114 -22.44 -27.10 -20.55
N ASN A 115 -22.86 -25.89 -20.93
CA ASN A 115 -23.84 -25.10 -20.18
C ASN A 115 -25.30 -25.38 -20.60
N ILE A 116 -25.58 -25.55 -21.90
CA ILE A 116 -26.96 -25.70 -22.44
C ILE A 116 -27.17 -26.91 -23.37
N ASN A 117 -26.16 -27.79 -23.48
CA ASN A 117 -26.19 -29.03 -24.26
C ASN A 117 -26.69 -28.83 -25.71
N CYS A 118 -26.12 -27.83 -26.39
CA CYS A 118 -26.27 -27.62 -27.83
C CYS A 118 -25.13 -26.77 -28.40
N SER A 119 -25.04 -26.69 -29.73
CA SER A 119 -24.12 -25.75 -30.42
C SER A 119 -24.58 -24.29 -30.29
N VAL A 120 -23.69 -23.34 -30.61
CA VAL A 120 -23.97 -21.89 -30.63
C VAL A 120 -25.12 -21.59 -31.58
N ASP A 121 -25.12 -22.16 -32.78
CA ASP A 121 -26.20 -22.00 -33.77
C ASP A 121 -27.55 -22.57 -33.32
N GLU A 122 -27.56 -23.59 -32.47
CA GLU A 122 -28.80 -24.04 -31.84
C GLU A 122 -29.21 -23.12 -30.68
N GLY A 123 -28.27 -22.64 -29.88
CA GLY A 123 -28.52 -21.61 -28.86
C GLY A 123 -29.15 -20.36 -29.47
N LEU A 124 -28.59 -19.85 -30.56
CA LEU A 124 -29.10 -18.72 -31.34
C LEU A 124 -30.49 -18.99 -31.93
N ARG A 125 -30.76 -20.19 -32.47
CA ARG A 125 -32.11 -20.57 -32.93
C ARG A 125 -33.13 -20.67 -31.78
N ARG A 126 -32.74 -21.22 -30.64
CA ARG A 126 -33.55 -21.28 -29.42
C ARG A 126 -33.87 -19.87 -28.90
N ALA A 127 -32.86 -18.98 -28.84
CA ALA A 127 -33.01 -17.58 -28.48
C ALA A 127 -33.95 -16.84 -29.45
N LYS A 128 -33.75 -16.93 -30.77
CA LYS A 128 -34.62 -16.33 -31.80
C LYS A 128 -36.10 -16.67 -31.60
N ALA A 129 -36.40 -17.93 -31.29
CA ALA A 129 -37.76 -18.41 -31.08
C ALA A 129 -38.41 -17.88 -29.79
N VAL A 130 -37.62 -17.46 -28.79
CA VAL A 130 -38.08 -16.77 -27.57
C VAL A 130 -38.22 -15.28 -27.84
N THR A 131 -37.19 -14.64 -28.41
CA THR A 131 -37.15 -13.19 -28.68
C THR A 131 -38.31 -12.75 -29.56
N ALA A 132 -38.60 -13.46 -30.65
CA ALA A 132 -39.74 -13.16 -31.52
C ALA A 132 -41.07 -13.14 -30.75
N LYS A 133 -41.33 -14.19 -29.95
CA LYS A 133 -42.57 -14.31 -29.16
C LYS A 133 -42.66 -13.32 -28.00
N ALA A 134 -41.53 -12.92 -27.44
CA ALA A 134 -41.48 -11.88 -26.41
C ALA A 134 -41.88 -10.51 -27.02
N ILE A 135 -41.35 -10.18 -28.20
CA ILE A 135 -41.69 -8.97 -28.94
C ILE A 135 -43.17 -9.00 -29.40
N GLU A 136 -43.66 -10.13 -29.92
CA GLU A 136 -45.10 -10.34 -30.21
C GLU A 136 -45.99 -10.14 -28.97
N SER A 137 -45.47 -10.44 -27.77
CA SER A 137 -46.15 -10.25 -26.49
C SER A 137 -45.96 -8.84 -25.89
N GLY A 138 -45.23 -7.94 -26.56
CA GLY A 138 -44.97 -6.57 -26.11
C GLY A 138 -43.88 -6.43 -25.04
N LEU A 139 -42.97 -7.39 -24.91
CA LEU A 139 -41.84 -7.37 -23.97
C LEU A 139 -40.55 -6.87 -24.65
N THR A 140 -39.71 -6.14 -23.92
CA THR A 140 -38.32 -5.89 -24.32
C THR A 140 -37.46 -7.12 -24.06
N VAL A 141 -36.43 -7.32 -24.89
CA VAL A 141 -35.50 -8.45 -24.76
C VAL A 141 -34.06 -7.96 -24.69
N ARG A 142 -33.32 -8.43 -23.68
CA ARG A 142 -31.88 -8.20 -23.51
C ARG A 142 -31.11 -9.46 -23.90
N GLY A 143 -30.00 -9.29 -24.61
CA GLY A 143 -29.10 -10.39 -24.97
C GLY A 143 -27.91 -10.50 -24.00
N TYR A 144 -27.42 -11.72 -23.80
CA TYR A 144 -26.15 -12.01 -23.13
C TYR A 144 -25.29 -12.91 -24.04
N VAL A 145 -24.00 -12.58 -24.17
CA VAL A 145 -22.99 -13.42 -24.82
C VAL A 145 -21.95 -13.81 -23.79
N SER A 146 -21.85 -15.10 -23.45
CA SER A 146 -20.80 -15.64 -22.59
C SER A 146 -19.48 -15.88 -23.35
N CYS A 147 -18.37 -15.97 -22.61
CA CYS A 147 -17.04 -16.28 -23.13
C CYS A 147 -16.58 -15.32 -24.25
N VAL A 148 -16.59 -14.01 -24.00
CA VAL A 148 -16.20 -13.00 -25.01
C VAL A 148 -14.69 -12.82 -25.20
N PHE A 149 -13.86 -13.37 -24.31
CA PHE A 149 -12.39 -13.33 -24.40
C PHE A 149 -11.74 -14.72 -24.32
N ALA A 150 -12.30 -15.62 -23.50
CA ALA A 150 -11.93 -17.03 -23.50
C ALA A 150 -13.08 -17.93 -23.01
N ASP A 151 -13.01 -19.19 -23.42
CA ASP A 151 -13.83 -20.32 -23.04
C ASP A 151 -12.98 -21.32 -22.22
N PRO A 152 -13.50 -21.89 -21.12
CA PRO A 152 -12.73 -22.81 -20.27
C PRO A 152 -12.46 -24.19 -20.91
N PHE A 153 -13.02 -24.45 -22.10
CA PHE A 153 -12.83 -25.66 -22.91
C PHE A 153 -12.18 -25.33 -24.26
N ASP A 154 -12.65 -24.30 -24.97
CA ASP A 154 -12.17 -23.94 -26.33
C ASP A 154 -10.93 -23.00 -26.31
N GLY A 155 -10.60 -22.36 -25.18
CA GLY A 155 -9.49 -21.41 -25.07
C GLY A 155 -9.85 -19.98 -25.53
N PRO A 156 -8.88 -19.17 -26.00
CA PRO A 156 -9.10 -17.77 -26.39
C PRO A 156 -10.16 -17.60 -27.50
N THR A 157 -11.08 -16.65 -27.31
CA THR A 157 -12.23 -16.48 -28.20
C THR A 157 -11.95 -15.50 -29.34
N PRO A 158 -12.10 -15.90 -30.62
CA PRO A 158 -11.99 -14.98 -31.76
C PRO A 158 -13.09 -13.92 -31.75
N MET A 159 -12.73 -12.64 -31.93
CA MET A 159 -13.67 -11.52 -31.97
C MET A 159 -14.75 -11.67 -33.05
N THR A 160 -14.47 -12.40 -34.14
CA THR A 160 -15.43 -12.77 -35.18
C THR A 160 -16.60 -13.60 -34.64
N MET A 161 -16.36 -14.50 -33.68
CA MET A 161 -17.42 -15.32 -33.06
C MET A 161 -18.26 -14.49 -32.08
N VAL A 162 -17.62 -13.58 -31.32
CA VAL A 162 -18.33 -12.62 -30.46
C VAL A 162 -19.20 -11.68 -31.30
N HIS A 163 -18.70 -11.20 -32.44
CA HIS A 163 -19.47 -10.42 -33.41
C HIS A 163 -20.64 -11.24 -33.97
N HIS A 164 -20.45 -12.50 -34.39
CA HIS A 164 -21.53 -13.35 -34.89
C HIS A 164 -22.66 -13.52 -33.85
N ALA A 165 -22.33 -13.83 -32.60
CA ALA A 165 -23.32 -13.97 -31.52
C ALA A 165 -24.02 -12.64 -31.19
N THR A 166 -23.25 -11.56 -31.03
CA THR A 166 -23.75 -10.22 -30.69
C THR A 166 -24.67 -9.68 -31.78
N LYS A 167 -24.24 -9.76 -33.05
CA LYS A 167 -25.03 -9.35 -34.21
C LYS A 167 -26.32 -10.15 -34.33
N SER A 168 -26.22 -11.48 -34.19
CA SER A 168 -27.39 -12.37 -34.25
C SER A 168 -28.44 -12.01 -33.21
N LEU A 169 -28.05 -11.69 -31.97
CA LEU A 169 -28.98 -11.24 -30.93
C LEU A 169 -29.65 -9.89 -31.27
N LEU A 170 -28.89 -8.91 -31.77
CA LEU A 170 -29.42 -7.60 -32.18
C LEU A 170 -30.38 -7.73 -33.39
N ASP A 171 -30.00 -8.52 -34.40
CA ASP A 171 -30.81 -8.80 -35.60
C ASP A 171 -32.08 -9.63 -35.29
N MET A 172 -32.14 -10.29 -34.12
CA MET A 172 -33.36 -10.92 -33.58
C MET A 172 -34.29 -9.94 -32.86
N GLY A 173 -33.84 -8.70 -32.58
CA GLY A 173 -34.61 -7.68 -31.87
C GLY A 173 -34.26 -7.50 -30.39
N CYS A 174 -33.12 -8.01 -29.91
CA CYS A 174 -32.62 -7.62 -28.59
C CYS A 174 -32.21 -6.13 -28.61
N TYR A 175 -32.61 -5.35 -27.60
CA TYR A 175 -32.36 -3.90 -27.59
C TYR A 175 -30.93 -3.54 -27.15
N GLU A 176 -30.29 -4.42 -26.36
CA GLU A 176 -28.93 -4.30 -25.85
C GLU A 176 -28.35 -5.71 -25.69
N VAL A 177 -27.05 -5.88 -25.92
CA VAL A 177 -26.31 -7.12 -25.66
C VAL A 177 -25.23 -6.88 -24.61
N SER A 178 -25.26 -7.70 -23.54
CA SER A 178 -24.24 -7.72 -22.50
C SER A 178 -23.10 -8.66 -22.88
N LEU A 179 -21.88 -8.13 -22.95
CA LEU A 179 -20.65 -8.84 -23.29
C LEU A 179 -20.04 -9.44 -22.03
N GLY A 180 -20.15 -10.76 -21.89
CA GLY A 180 -19.78 -11.51 -20.70
C GLY A 180 -18.37 -12.09 -20.71
N ASP A 181 -17.46 -11.47 -19.97
CA ASP A 181 -16.22 -12.12 -19.52
C ASP A 181 -16.55 -13.03 -18.33
N THR A 182 -17.06 -14.22 -18.65
CA THR A 182 -17.55 -15.23 -17.70
C THR A 182 -16.43 -15.94 -16.92
N LEU A 183 -15.17 -15.78 -17.32
CA LEU A 183 -14.01 -16.27 -16.56
C LEU A 183 -13.35 -15.16 -15.74
N GLY A 184 -13.40 -13.92 -16.20
CA GLY A 184 -12.74 -12.76 -15.58
C GLY A 184 -11.28 -12.62 -16.00
N VAL A 185 -10.94 -13.11 -17.20
CA VAL A 185 -9.57 -13.18 -17.75
C VAL A 185 -9.28 -12.05 -18.75
N GLY A 186 -10.30 -11.32 -19.19
CA GLY A 186 -10.14 -10.23 -20.14
C GLY A 186 -9.30 -9.11 -19.55
N THR A 187 -8.53 -8.45 -20.41
CA THR A 187 -7.74 -7.26 -20.07
C THR A 187 -8.33 -6.02 -20.74
N ALA A 188 -7.99 -4.83 -20.22
CA ALA A 188 -8.45 -3.57 -20.78
C ALA A 188 -8.10 -3.41 -22.28
N LEU A 189 -6.93 -3.90 -22.71
CA LEU A 189 -6.55 -3.87 -24.13
C LEU A 189 -7.55 -4.68 -24.99
N GLN A 190 -7.84 -5.93 -24.60
CA GLN A 190 -8.81 -6.78 -25.30
C GLN A 190 -10.23 -6.20 -25.29
N VAL A 191 -10.62 -5.53 -24.20
CA VAL A 191 -11.89 -4.78 -24.13
C VAL A 191 -11.94 -3.65 -25.16
N ARG A 192 -10.86 -2.84 -25.25
CA ARG A 192 -10.76 -1.75 -26.24
C ARG A 192 -10.79 -2.29 -27.66
N GLU A 193 -10.03 -3.34 -27.95
CA GLU A 193 -9.97 -3.97 -29.27
C GLU A 193 -11.33 -4.55 -29.67
N LEU A 194 -11.98 -5.33 -28.80
CA LEU A 194 -13.29 -5.92 -29.07
C LEU A 194 -14.37 -4.85 -29.30
N VAL A 195 -14.42 -3.79 -28.50
CA VAL A 195 -15.45 -2.73 -28.66
C VAL A 195 -15.18 -1.89 -29.91
N ASN A 196 -13.92 -1.64 -30.27
CA ASN A 196 -13.59 -0.96 -31.54
C ASN A 196 -13.92 -1.87 -32.74
N TYR A 197 -13.56 -3.16 -32.71
CA TYR A 197 -13.90 -4.11 -33.75
C TYR A 197 -15.42 -4.23 -33.96
N LEU A 198 -16.20 -4.36 -32.88
CA LEU A 198 -17.68 -4.40 -32.97
C LEU A 198 -18.22 -3.09 -33.59
N ARG A 199 -17.64 -1.93 -33.27
CA ARG A 199 -18.00 -0.64 -33.88
C ARG A 199 -17.68 -0.60 -35.37
N GLU A 200 -16.52 -1.11 -35.80
CA GLU A 200 -16.13 -1.23 -37.20
C GLU A 200 -17.05 -2.18 -37.98
N GLN A 201 -17.57 -3.22 -37.33
CA GLN A 201 -18.60 -4.11 -37.88
C GLN A 201 -20.03 -3.51 -37.85
N GLY A 202 -20.18 -2.25 -37.42
CA GLY A 202 -21.45 -1.50 -37.43
C GLY A 202 -22.30 -1.63 -36.15
N ILE A 203 -21.75 -2.17 -35.06
CA ILE A 203 -22.43 -2.30 -33.77
C ILE A 203 -21.97 -1.17 -32.83
N GLY A 204 -22.80 -0.14 -32.71
CA GLY A 204 -22.52 1.00 -31.83
C GLY A 204 -22.53 0.64 -30.34
N PRO A 205 -21.68 1.29 -29.52
CA PRO A 205 -21.54 0.99 -28.09
C PRO A 205 -22.79 1.33 -27.26
N GLU A 206 -23.73 2.10 -27.81
CA GLU A 206 -25.05 2.37 -27.21
C GLU A 206 -25.97 1.14 -27.17
N LYS A 207 -25.63 0.07 -27.90
CA LYS A 207 -26.32 -1.23 -27.89
C LYS A 207 -25.58 -2.29 -27.07
N LEU A 208 -24.48 -1.92 -26.41
CA LEU A 208 -23.61 -2.83 -25.69
C LEU A 208 -23.61 -2.54 -24.19
N ALA A 209 -23.44 -3.60 -23.39
CA ALA A 209 -23.14 -3.53 -21.97
C ALA A 209 -21.91 -4.38 -21.64
N GLY A 210 -21.18 -4.02 -20.57
CA GLY A 210 -20.06 -4.81 -20.06
C GLY A 210 -20.46 -5.66 -18.86
N HIS A 211 -20.24 -6.97 -18.92
CA HIS A 211 -20.44 -7.91 -17.82
C HIS A 211 -19.10 -8.60 -17.52
N PHE A 212 -18.40 -8.13 -16.50
CA PHE A 212 -17.02 -8.55 -16.21
C PHE A 212 -16.94 -9.26 -14.86
N HIS A 213 -16.38 -10.48 -14.84
CA HIS A 213 -16.03 -11.17 -13.61
C HIS A 213 -14.67 -10.69 -13.07
N ASP A 214 -14.54 -10.57 -11.75
CA ASP A 214 -13.34 -10.03 -11.08
C ASP A 214 -12.37 -11.13 -10.59
N THR A 215 -12.39 -12.30 -11.24
CA THR A 215 -11.55 -13.47 -10.88
C THR A 215 -10.07 -13.13 -10.81
N TYR A 216 -9.54 -12.45 -11.83
CA TYR A 216 -8.14 -12.02 -11.92
C TYR A 216 -7.96 -10.53 -11.56
N GLY A 217 -8.95 -9.92 -10.87
CA GLY A 217 -8.90 -8.52 -10.44
C GLY A 217 -9.03 -7.48 -11.56
N GLN A 218 -9.43 -7.88 -12.77
CA GLN A 218 -9.45 -7.03 -13.96
C GLN A 218 -10.75 -6.24 -14.14
N ALA A 219 -11.84 -6.59 -13.44
CA ALA A 219 -13.17 -6.18 -13.88
C ALA A 219 -13.43 -4.68 -13.77
N LEU A 220 -12.82 -4.01 -12.79
CA LEU A 220 -12.89 -2.55 -12.64
C LEU A 220 -12.13 -1.84 -13.78
N THR A 221 -10.97 -2.36 -14.15
CA THR A 221 -10.16 -1.85 -15.28
C THR A 221 -10.88 -2.06 -16.61
N ASN A 222 -11.51 -3.22 -16.79
CA ASN A 222 -12.30 -3.57 -17.96
C ASN A 222 -13.56 -2.71 -18.08
N ALA A 223 -14.28 -2.47 -16.98
CA ALA A 223 -15.43 -1.57 -16.95
C ALA A 223 -15.04 -0.11 -17.24
N TRP A 224 -13.91 0.35 -16.71
CA TRP A 224 -13.37 1.67 -17.02
C TRP A 224 -13.01 1.81 -18.50
N GLU A 225 -12.30 0.84 -19.08
CA GLU A 225 -11.89 0.91 -20.48
C GLU A 225 -13.09 0.76 -21.45
N ALA A 226 -14.06 -0.09 -21.12
CA ALA A 226 -15.34 -0.14 -21.84
C ALA A 226 -16.08 1.22 -21.77
N TYR A 227 -16.04 1.91 -20.62
CA TYR A 227 -16.58 3.26 -20.49
C TYR A 227 -15.82 4.29 -21.35
N GLN A 228 -14.49 4.23 -21.40
CA GLN A 228 -13.69 5.05 -22.31
C GLN A 228 -14.04 4.75 -23.78
N CYS A 229 -14.30 3.48 -24.10
CA CYS A 229 -14.80 3.02 -25.42
C CYS A 229 -16.30 3.28 -25.66
N GLY A 230 -16.97 4.05 -24.79
CA GLY A 230 -18.33 4.57 -25.02
C GLY A 230 -19.47 3.72 -24.46
N ILE A 231 -19.22 2.55 -23.87
CA ILE A 231 -20.26 1.74 -23.21
C ILE A 231 -20.78 2.47 -21.96
N ARG A 232 -22.09 2.46 -21.75
CA ARG A 232 -22.74 3.19 -20.63
C ARG A 232 -23.57 2.30 -19.70
N THR A 233 -23.70 1.01 -20.00
CA THR A 233 -24.33 0.01 -19.14
C THR A 233 -23.28 -0.98 -18.64
N PHE A 234 -23.26 -1.24 -17.33
CA PHE A 234 -22.44 -2.28 -16.72
C PHE A 234 -23.28 -3.19 -15.83
N ASP A 235 -23.02 -4.49 -15.94
CA ASP A 235 -23.66 -5.51 -15.13
C ASP A 235 -22.78 -5.79 -13.90
N SER A 236 -23.39 -5.83 -12.72
CA SER A 236 -22.68 -6.10 -11.46
C SER A 236 -23.58 -6.76 -10.44
N SER A 237 -22.95 -7.30 -9.40
CA SER A 237 -23.62 -8.03 -8.33
C SER A 237 -23.27 -7.42 -6.98
N VAL A 238 -24.28 -7.07 -6.18
CA VAL A 238 -24.09 -6.53 -4.83
C VAL A 238 -23.24 -7.48 -3.97
N ALA A 239 -22.33 -6.92 -3.16
CA ALA A 239 -21.30 -7.64 -2.39
C ALA A 239 -20.34 -8.54 -3.21
N GLY A 240 -20.35 -8.46 -4.54
CA GLY A 240 -19.58 -9.37 -5.41
C GLY A 240 -20.11 -10.80 -5.41
N LEU A 241 -21.43 -10.99 -5.24
CA LEU A 241 -22.03 -12.31 -5.21
C LEU A 241 -21.97 -13.01 -6.59
N GLY A 242 -21.67 -14.30 -6.59
CA GLY A 242 -21.66 -15.14 -7.79
C GLY A 242 -20.47 -16.10 -7.82
N GLY A 243 -19.99 -16.38 -9.03
CA GLY A 243 -18.92 -17.34 -9.31
C GLY A 243 -19.31 -18.25 -10.46
N CYS A 244 -18.36 -18.65 -11.30
CA CYS A 244 -18.62 -19.60 -12.39
C CYS A 244 -18.46 -21.04 -11.88
N PRO A 245 -19.47 -21.94 -12.02
CA PRO A 245 -19.35 -23.32 -11.54
C PRO A 245 -18.35 -24.14 -12.37
N PHE A 246 -17.99 -23.66 -13.57
CA PHE A 246 -17.01 -24.25 -14.47
C PHE A 246 -15.58 -23.70 -14.26
N ALA A 247 -15.34 -22.83 -13.27
CA ALA A 247 -14.02 -22.27 -12.96
C ALA A 247 -13.76 -22.31 -11.43
N PRO A 248 -13.13 -23.38 -10.90
CA PRO A 248 -12.90 -23.56 -9.47
C PRO A 248 -12.17 -22.38 -8.81
N GLY A 249 -12.80 -21.77 -7.80
CA GLY A 249 -12.22 -20.64 -7.06
C GLY A 249 -12.31 -19.27 -7.75
N ALA A 250 -13.05 -19.15 -8.86
CA ALA A 250 -13.35 -17.88 -9.50
C ALA A 250 -14.18 -16.96 -8.59
N LYS A 251 -13.82 -15.67 -8.50
CA LYS A 251 -14.54 -14.69 -7.65
C LYS A 251 -15.90 -14.25 -8.19
N GLY A 252 -16.20 -14.53 -9.46
CA GLY A 252 -17.50 -14.20 -10.07
C GLY A 252 -17.65 -12.71 -10.40
N ASN A 253 -18.89 -12.24 -10.44
CA ASN A 253 -19.27 -10.88 -10.80
C ASN A 253 -18.44 -9.79 -10.10
N VAL A 254 -18.17 -8.70 -10.82
CA VAL A 254 -17.72 -7.46 -10.20
C VAL A 254 -18.73 -6.94 -9.18
N ALA A 255 -18.23 -6.47 -8.03
CA ALA A 255 -19.06 -5.95 -6.97
C ALA A 255 -19.71 -4.60 -7.36
N THR A 256 -21.03 -4.49 -7.17
CA THR A 256 -21.79 -3.26 -7.48
C THR A 256 -21.25 -2.05 -6.71
N GLU A 257 -20.92 -2.23 -5.43
CA GLU A 257 -20.27 -1.22 -4.60
C GLU A 257 -18.93 -0.74 -5.17
N ASP A 258 -18.12 -1.64 -5.75
CA ASP A 258 -16.80 -1.30 -6.29
C ASP A 258 -16.92 -0.51 -7.61
N LEU A 259 -17.89 -0.86 -8.48
CA LEU A 259 -18.19 -0.05 -9.69
C LEU A 259 -18.76 1.32 -9.35
N VAL A 260 -19.71 1.41 -8.41
CA VAL A 260 -20.29 2.69 -8.00
C VAL A 260 -19.22 3.56 -7.34
N TYR A 261 -18.34 2.99 -6.51
CA TYR A 261 -17.18 3.70 -5.97
C TYR A 261 -16.27 4.23 -7.09
N LEU A 262 -15.90 3.39 -8.07
CA LEU A 262 -15.08 3.78 -9.21
C LEU A 262 -15.69 4.97 -9.98
N PHE A 263 -16.93 4.83 -10.46
CA PHE A 263 -17.54 5.85 -11.30
C PHE A 263 -17.78 7.17 -10.56
N GLU A 264 -18.27 7.15 -9.32
CA GLU A 264 -18.56 8.38 -8.60
C GLU A 264 -17.30 9.14 -8.15
N HIS A 265 -16.20 8.43 -7.81
CA HIS A 265 -14.91 9.08 -7.55
C HIS A 265 -14.21 9.55 -8.84
N ALA A 266 -14.57 9.00 -10.01
CA ALA A 266 -14.20 9.52 -11.32
C ALA A 266 -15.11 10.67 -11.83
N GLY A 267 -16.06 11.16 -11.01
CA GLY A 267 -16.99 12.24 -11.38
C GLY A 267 -18.12 11.83 -12.35
N VAL A 268 -18.36 10.53 -12.50
CA VAL A 268 -19.41 9.96 -13.35
C VAL A 268 -20.58 9.53 -12.46
N HIS A 269 -21.77 10.11 -12.68
CA HIS A 269 -22.89 9.85 -11.78
C HIS A 269 -23.53 8.47 -12.05
N THR A 270 -23.78 7.71 -10.99
CA THR A 270 -24.63 6.50 -11.04
C THR A 270 -26.05 6.79 -10.56
N GLY A 271 -26.18 7.65 -9.54
CA GLY A 271 -27.44 7.94 -8.86
C GLY A 271 -27.83 6.90 -7.81
N ILE A 272 -26.86 6.15 -7.29
CA ILE A 272 -27.04 5.08 -6.30
C ILE A 272 -26.45 5.53 -4.96
N ASP A 273 -27.19 5.34 -3.86
CA ASP A 273 -26.68 5.53 -2.51
C ASP A 273 -25.70 4.39 -2.15
N LEU A 274 -24.42 4.62 -2.41
CA LEU A 274 -23.32 3.70 -2.12
C LEU A 274 -23.21 3.34 -0.62
N ALA A 275 -23.60 4.24 0.29
CA ALA A 275 -23.53 3.99 1.72
C ALA A 275 -24.66 3.04 2.19
N ASN A 276 -25.85 3.17 1.60
CA ASN A 276 -26.94 2.21 1.75
C ASN A 276 -26.60 0.88 1.05
N LEU A 277 -26.06 0.92 -0.17
CA LEU A 277 -25.67 -0.29 -0.91
C LEU A 277 -24.66 -1.15 -0.15
N ALA A 278 -23.66 -0.55 0.51
CA ALA A 278 -22.73 -1.27 1.37
C ALA A 278 -23.43 -1.96 2.57
N ASP A 279 -24.42 -1.31 3.21
CA ASP A 279 -25.24 -1.95 4.24
C ASP A 279 -26.07 -3.13 3.68
N VAL A 280 -26.54 -3.03 2.45
CA VAL A 280 -27.27 -4.12 1.76
C VAL A 280 -26.33 -5.29 1.46
N GLY A 281 -25.12 -5.02 0.95
CA GLY A 281 -24.10 -6.02 0.64
C GLY A 281 -23.66 -6.83 1.86
N ASP A 282 -23.38 -6.16 2.98
CA ASP A 282 -23.05 -6.82 4.24
C ASP A 282 -24.27 -7.52 4.88
N TRP A 283 -25.48 -6.96 4.76
CA TRP A 283 -26.70 -7.65 5.17
C TRP A 283 -26.92 -8.97 4.40
N ILE A 284 -26.76 -8.99 3.07
CA ILE A 284 -26.94 -10.22 2.29
C ILE A 284 -25.80 -11.21 2.55
N SER A 285 -24.55 -10.75 2.59
CA SER A 285 -23.38 -11.60 2.93
C SER A 285 -23.58 -12.32 4.27
N ARG A 286 -24.02 -11.59 5.31
CA ARG A 286 -24.39 -12.16 6.62
C ARG A 286 -25.63 -13.08 6.59
N LYS A 287 -26.54 -12.93 5.63
CA LYS A 287 -27.66 -13.86 5.39
C LYS A 287 -27.22 -15.15 4.70
N LEU A 288 -26.13 -15.14 3.92
CA LEU A 288 -25.58 -16.31 3.23
C LEU A 288 -24.53 -17.06 4.07
N GLY A 289 -24.01 -16.44 5.13
CA GLY A 289 -22.87 -16.97 5.88
C GLY A 289 -21.55 -16.86 5.12
N GLN A 290 -21.42 -15.81 4.29
CA GLN A 290 -20.27 -15.57 3.42
C GLN A 290 -19.66 -14.19 3.74
N ASP A 291 -18.37 -14.00 3.45
CA ASP A 291 -17.72 -12.70 3.53
C ASP A 291 -18.09 -11.83 2.33
N ASN A 292 -18.37 -10.53 2.56
CA ASN A 292 -18.61 -9.55 1.50
C ASN A 292 -17.32 -9.39 0.67
N GLN A 293 -17.39 -9.64 -0.65
CA GLN A 293 -16.23 -9.57 -1.55
C GLN A 293 -15.95 -8.16 -2.07
N SER A 294 -16.86 -7.20 -1.87
CA SER A 294 -16.62 -5.79 -2.20
C SER A 294 -15.51 -5.19 -1.33
N ARG A 295 -14.49 -4.65 -1.99
CA ARG A 295 -13.42 -3.89 -1.35
C ARG A 295 -13.93 -2.53 -0.87
N ALA A 296 -14.75 -1.86 -1.67
CA ALA A 296 -15.33 -0.55 -1.34
C ALA A 296 -16.32 -0.65 -0.17
N GLY A 297 -17.29 -1.58 -0.26
CA GLY A 297 -18.28 -1.85 0.77
C GLY A 297 -17.64 -2.21 2.12
N ALA A 298 -16.69 -3.17 2.12
CA ALA A 298 -15.97 -3.55 3.34
C ALA A 298 -15.21 -2.36 3.97
N ALA A 299 -14.55 -1.50 3.16
CA ALA A 299 -13.84 -0.33 3.64
C ALA A 299 -14.78 0.76 4.22
N LEU A 300 -15.91 1.02 3.54
CA LEU A 300 -16.94 1.95 4.00
C LEU A 300 -17.57 1.51 5.32
N LEU A 301 -17.87 0.21 5.45
CA LEU A 301 -18.39 -0.40 6.68
C LEU A 301 -17.35 -0.39 7.80
N ALA A 302 -16.08 -0.68 7.53
CA ALA A 302 -15.01 -0.57 8.52
C ALA A 302 -14.86 0.86 9.05
N LYS A 303 -14.91 1.86 8.17
CA LYS A 303 -14.92 3.29 8.52
C LYS A 303 -16.12 3.64 9.41
N LYS A 304 -17.33 3.24 9.00
CA LYS A 304 -18.60 3.42 9.74
C LYS A 304 -18.58 2.76 11.13
N ASN A 305 -18.13 1.51 11.21
CA ASN A 305 -18.02 0.75 12.45
C ASN A 305 -16.96 1.31 13.41
N ASN A 306 -15.85 1.84 12.90
CA ASN A 306 -14.85 2.52 13.74
C ASN A 306 -15.40 3.85 14.30
N ILE A 307 -16.15 4.62 13.49
CA ILE A 307 -16.85 5.85 13.94
C ILE A 307 -17.95 5.54 14.97
N GLN A 308 -18.64 4.40 14.86
CA GLN A 308 -19.58 3.96 15.89
C GLN A 308 -18.88 3.46 17.15
N ARG A 309 -17.74 2.75 17.04
CA ARG A 309 -16.97 2.24 18.18
C ARG A 309 -16.24 3.33 18.97
N SER A 310 -15.87 4.46 18.37
CA SER A 310 -15.43 5.64 19.13
C SER A 310 -16.61 6.29 19.86
N LYS A 311 -17.72 6.56 19.16
CA LYS A 311 -18.96 7.12 19.76
C LYS A 311 -19.58 6.27 20.87
N LEU A 312 -19.36 4.95 20.88
CA LEU A 312 -19.81 4.05 21.95
C LEU A 312 -18.83 3.97 23.15
N LYS A 313 -17.62 4.52 23.02
CA LYS A 313 -16.65 4.63 24.13
C LYS A 313 -16.64 6.02 24.76
N GLU A 314 -16.83 7.07 23.96
CA GLU A 314 -17.01 8.44 24.46
C GLU A 314 -18.51 8.75 24.58
N GLN A 315 -19.10 8.37 25.73
CA GLN A 315 -20.39 8.95 26.14
C GLN A 315 -20.18 10.42 26.50
N THR A 316 -20.27 11.29 25.48
CA THR A 316 -20.10 12.74 25.60
C THR A 316 -21.16 13.32 26.53
N LYS A 317 -20.72 14.02 27.58
CA LYS A 317 -21.62 14.70 28.51
C LYS A 317 -22.17 15.95 27.80
N ARG A 318 -23.47 15.95 27.45
CA ARG A 318 -24.08 17.06 26.69
C ARG A 318 -23.84 18.41 27.40
N PRO A 319 -23.57 19.50 26.65
CA PRO A 319 -23.48 20.84 27.21
C PRO A 319 -24.82 21.27 27.79
N GLU A 320 -24.81 21.74 29.03
CA GLU A 320 -26.01 22.23 29.73
C GLU A 320 -26.15 23.74 29.48
N TRP A 321 -27.10 24.09 28.62
CA TRP A 321 -27.25 25.45 28.09
C TRP A 321 -28.05 26.36 29.03
N ILE A 322 -27.35 27.13 29.86
CA ILE A 322 -27.93 28.14 30.75
C ILE A 322 -28.13 29.45 29.96
N LEU A 323 -29.31 30.07 30.03
CA LEU A 323 -29.56 31.39 29.44
C LEU A 323 -28.81 32.47 30.24
N SER A 324 -27.84 33.14 29.60
CA SER A 324 -26.98 34.16 30.23
C SER A 324 -27.53 35.58 30.02
N ARG A 325 -28.12 35.84 28.83
CA ARG A 325 -28.74 37.12 28.48
C ARG A 325 -29.81 36.90 27.41
N LYS A 326 -30.89 37.67 27.45
CA LYS A 326 -31.87 37.75 26.35
C LYS A 326 -32.22 39.19 26.03
N THR A 327 -32.37 39.48 24.75
CA THR A 327 -32.92 40.73 24.20
C THR A 327 -34.11 40.40 23.29
N ASP A 328 -34.76 41.42 22.75
CA ASP A 328 -35.92 41.28 21.85
C ASP A 328 -35.62 40.53 20.53
N LEU A 329 -34.35 40.35 20.16
CA LEU A 329 -33.92 39.75 18.88
C LEU A 329 -32.78 38.73 19.00
N VAL A 330 -32.11 38.63 20.17
CA VAL A 330 -30.94 37.78 20.37
C VAL A 330 -31.00 37.11 21.75
N SER A 331 -30.86 35.79 21.81
CA SER A 331 -30.71 35.02 23.05
C SER A 331 -29.29 34.47 23.16
N VAL A 332 -28.61 34.72 24.28
CA VAL A 332 -27.23 34.28 24.55
C VAL A 332 -27.21 33.27 25.69
N PHE A 333 -26.76 32.06 25.39
CA PHE A 333 -26.61 30.96 26.33
C PHE A 333 -25.13 30.68 26.62
N ARG A 334 -24.84 30.08 27.78
CA ARG A 334 -23.52 29.63 28.20
C ARG A 334 -23.58 28.16 28.63
N SER A 335 -22.52 27.41 28.34
CA SER A 335 -22.23 26.09 28.93
C SER A 335 -20.74 26.05 29.25
N GLY A 336 -20.38 26.40 30.49
CA GLY A 336 -18.98 26.50 30.92
C GLY A 336 -18.16 27.48 30.05
N PRO A 337 -17.12 27.01 29.33
CA PRO A 337 -16.30 27.83 28.43
C PRO A 337 -16.89 28.04 27.03
N ILE A 338 -18.15 27.64 26.80
CA ILE A 338 -18.82 27.76 25.49
C ILE A 338 -19.93 28.82 25.56
N GLY A 339 -19.88 29.79 24.65
CA GLY A 339 -20.99 30.71 24.38
C GLY A 339 -21.84 30.24 23.20
N LYS A 340 -23.15 30.51 23.22
CA LYS A 340 -24.06 30.28 22.09
C LYS A 340 -24.99 31.47 21.89
N VAL A 341 -24.87 32.13 20.75
CA VAL A 341 -25.71 33.23 20.29
C VAL A 341 -26.81 32.67 19.38
N VAL A 342 -28.06 33.02 19.66
CA VAL A 342 -29.25 32.59 18.90
C VAL A 342 -29.94 33.83 18.33
N LEU A 343 -30.11 33.91 17.01
CA LEU A 343 -30.99 34.89 16.38
C LEU A 343 -32.45 34.50 16.67
N ASP A 344 -33.18 35.39 17.32
CA ASP A 344 -34.47 35.12 17.99
C ASP A 344 -35.57 36.02 17.39
N ASN A 345 -35.66 36.05 16.06
CA ASN A 345 -36.69 36.77 15.30
C ASN A 345 -37.20 35.93 14.12
N PRO A 346 -37.74 34.71 14.37
CA PRO A 346 -38.19 33.80 13.32
C PRO A 346 -39.30 34.38 12.44
N GLN A 347 -40.15 35.26 13.01
CA GLN A 347 -41.29 35.88 12.31
C GLN A 347 -40.86 36.82 11.18
N LYS A 348 -39.66 37.40 11.25
CA LYS A 348 -39.03 38.14 10.15
C LYS A 348 -37.85 37.37 9.51
N GLY A 349 -37.85 36.03 9.62
CA GLY A 349 -36.79 35.19 9.04
C GLY A 349 -35.37 35.56 9.52
N ASN A 350 -35.23 36.06 10.75
CA ASN A 350 -33.97 36.48 11.35
C ASN A 350 -33.20 37.56 10.55
N ALA A 351 -33.92 38.49 9.91
CA ALA A 351 -33.33 39.56 9.09
C ALA A 351 -32.45 40.55 9.89
N LEU A 352 -31.34 40.97 9.26
CA LEU A 352 -30.33 41.89 9.77
C LEU A 352 -30.80 43.34 9.67
N SER A 353 -31.72 43.71 10.57
CA SER A 353 -32.01 45.11 10.89
C SER A 353 -30.87 45.74 11.69
N ALA A 354 -30.80 47.08 11.74
CA ALA A 354 -29.79 47.78 12.55
C ALA A 354 -29.80 47.36 14.04
N LYS A 355 -30.99 47.06 14.60
CA LYS A 355 -31.14 46.58 15.97
C LYS A 355 -30.63 45.15 16.16
N MET A 356 -30.86 44.27 15.18
CA MET A 356 -30.29 42.91 15.18
C MET A 356 -28.76 42.97 15.13
N ILE A 357 -28.21 43.75 14.20
CA ILE A 357 -26.76 43.95 14.03
C ILE A 357 -26.13 44.45 15.33
N SER A 358 -26.70 45.50 15.95
CA SER A 358 -26.17 46.06 17.22
C SER A 358 -26.21 45.07 18.39
N GLN A 359 -27.21 44.18 18.45
CA GLN A 359 -27.32 43.20 19.53
C GLN A 359 -26.43 41.96 19.31
N LEU A 360 -26.18 41.57 18.06
CA LEU A 360 -25.16 40.58 17.72
C LEU A 360 -23.75 41.12 18.00
N ASP A 361 -23.48 42.38 17.64
CA ASP A 361 -22.19 43.03 17.87
C ASP A 361 -21.81 43.10 19.36
N GLU A 362 -22.78 43.49 20.20
CA GLU A 362 -22.64 43.51 21.65
C GLU A 362 -22.45 42.10 22.23
N ALA A 363 -23.18 41.10 21.72
CA ALA A 363 -23.06 39.71 22.16
C ALA A 363 -21.69 39.10 21.85
N PHE A 364 -21.16 39.31 20.63
CA PHE A 364 -19.80 38.88 20.27
C PHE A 364 -18.74 39.63 21.06
N SER A 365 -18.85 40.96 21.23
CA SER A 365 -17.92 41.71 22.10
C SER A 365 -17.96 41.25 23.55
N THR A 366 -19.11 40.81 24.07
CA THR A 366 -19.19 40.27 25.45
C THR A 366 -18.48 38.92 25.55
N LEU A 367 -18.66 38.03 24.57
CA LEU A 367 -18.11 36.67 24.60
C LEU A 367 -16.62 36.60 24.22
N ASP A 368 -16.12 37.52 23.39
CA ASP A 368 -14.71 37.56 22.99
C ASP A 368 -13.80 38.07 24.13
N ASN A 369 -14.29 39.02 24.94
CA ASN A 369 -13.55 39.56 26.09
C ASN A 369 -13.58 38.65 27.35
N ASP A 370 -14.38 37.58 27.37
CA ASP A 370 -14.41 36.63 28.49
C ASP A 370 -13.27 35.61 28.36
N GLU A 371 -12.29 35.63 29.27
CA GLU A 371 -11.10 34.74 29.25
C GLU A 371 -11.41 33.25 29.43
N ILE A 372 -12.57 32.92 30.00
CA ILE A 372 -13.04 31.55 30.22
C ILE A 372 -13.70 31.03 28.95
N ILE A 373 -14.33 31.90 28.14
CA ILE A 373 -14.86 31.50 26.83
C ILE A 373 -13.71 31.12 25.89
N THR A 374 -13.84 29.96 25.27
CA THR A 374 -12.91 29.42 24.26
C THR A 374 -13.56 29.29 22.88
N ARG A 375 -14.88 29.09 22.84
CA ARG A 375 -15.66 28.81 21.63
C ARG A 375 -17.00 29.55 21.64
N ILE A 376 -17.42 30.08 20.49
CA ILE A 376 -18.71 30.76 20.29
C ILE A 376 -19.48 30.07 19.17
N VAL A 377 -20.68 29.57 19.47
CA VAL A 377 -21.63 29.05 18.48
C VAL A 377 -22.60 30.17 18.09
N ILE A 378 -22.91 30.32 16.80
CA ILE A 378 -24.03 31.13 16.32
C ILE A 378 -25.05 30.24 15.61
N THR A 379 -26.33 30.41 15.95
CA THR A 379 -27.46 29.67 15.34
C THR A 379 -28.71 30.56 15.34
N ALA A 380 -29.85 30.05 14.88
CA ALA A 380 -31.09 30.83 14.81
C ALA A 380 -32.32 29.99 15.15
N GLU A 381 -33.37 30.64 15.62
CA GLU A 381 -34.67 30.02 15.87
C GLU A 381 -35.55 30.00 14.61
N GLY A 382 -36.39 28.98 14.46
CA GLY A 382 -37.33 28.81 13.34
C GLY A 382 -36.71 28.33 12.02
N LYS A 383 -37.40 28.64 10.91
CA LYS A 383 -37.18 28.01 9.58
C LYS A 383 -35.94 28.52 8.82
N PHE A 384 -35.48 29.73 9.09
CA PHE A 384 -34.38 30.39 8.37
C PHE A 384 -33.24 30.68 9.33
N PHE A 385 -32.00 30.46 8.90
CA PHE A 385 -30.84 30.93 9.67
C PHE A 385 -30.80 32.46 9.66
N CYS A 386 -30.83 33.06 8.47
CA CYS A 386 -30.94 34.50 8.29
C CYS A 386 -31.34 34.85 6.84
N THR A 387 -32.40 35.63 6.66
CA THR A 387 -32.89 36.10 5.34
C THR A 387 -32.13 37.30 4.76
N GLY A 388 -31.01 37.70 5.37
CA GLY A 388 -30.19 38.82 4.91
C GLY A 388 -30.67 40.16 5.47
N MET A 389 -30.46 41.25 4.72
CA MET A 389 -30.81 42.61 5.17
C MET A 389 -32.32 42.86 5.18
N ASP A 390 -32.84 43.56 6.20
CA ASP A 390 -34.24 44.03 6.21
C ASP A 390 -34.40 45.21 5.22
N LEU A 391 -34.51 44.89 3.92
CA LEU A 391 -34.67 45.88 2.84
C LEU A 391 -35.95 46.72 2.99
N GLY A 392 -36.95 46.24 3.73
CA GLY A 392 -38.17 47.01 4.05
C GLY A 392 -37.89 48.26 4.89
N ALA A 393 -36.80 48.25 5.68
CA ALA A 393 -36.33 49.42 6.44
C ALA A 393 -35.46 50.38 5.61
N VAL A 394 -35.07 50.01 4.38
CA VAL A 394 -34.11 50.76 3.53
C VAL A 394 -34.81 51.31 2.28
N GLY A 395 -36.06 51.78 2.43
CA GLY A 395 -36.92 52.22 1.35
C GLY A 395 -36.29 53.28 0.41
N THR A 396 -36.85 53.43 -0.79
CA THR A 396 -36.26 54.17 -1.91
C THR A 396 -36.03 55.67 -1.69
N GLY A 397 -36.58 56.27 -0.63
CA GLY A 397 -36.30 57.63 -0.17
C GLY A 397 -35.46 57.73 1.13
N SER A 398 -34.83 56.64 1.57
CA SER A 398 -34.13 56.59 2.87
C SER A 398 -32.88 57.48 2.94
N ASP A 399 -32.69 58.12 4.09
CA ASP A 399 -31.55 58.98 4.38
C ASP A 399 -30.19 58.29 4.08
N SER A 400 -29.28 59.06 3.46
CA SER A 400 -27.90 58.63 3.19
C SER A 400 -27.18 58.24 4.48
N GLN A 401 -27.42 58.95 5.58
CA GLN A 401 -26.79 58.68 6.87
C GLN A 401 -27.29 57.36 7.49
N ALA A 402 -28.56 57.00 7.30
CA ALA A 402 -29.10 55.70 7.71
C ALA A 402 -28.45 54.54 6.94
N ARG A 403 -28.32 54.67 5.60
CA ARG A 403 -27.66 53.66 4.75
C ARG A 403 -26.18 53.49 5.10
N ALA A 404 -25.44 54.58 5.30
CA ALA A 404 -24.03 54.55 5.72
C ALA A 404 -23.83 53.97 7.14
N THR A 405 -24.83 54.08 8.02
CA THR A 405 -24.79 53.50 9.37
C THR A 405 -25.07 51.99 9.32
N LEU A 406 -26.06 51.56 8.53
CA LEU A 406 -26.38 50.15 8.34
C LEU A 406 -25.23 49.37 7.67
N PHE A 407 -24.57 49.98 6.67
CA PHE A 407 -23.37 49.43 6.01
C PHE A 407 -22.20 49.25 7.00
N ARG A 408 -21.86 50.29 7.77
CA ARG A 408 -20.77 50.22 8.75
C ARG A 408 -21.06 49.22 9.86
N GLY A 409 -22.29 49.16 10.34
CA GLY A 409 -22.72 48.17 11.34
C GLY A 409 -22.56 46.73 10.85
N LEU A 410 -23.01 46.41 9.64
CA LEU A 410 -22.84 45.06 9.08
C LEU A 410 -21.36 44.72 8.88
N THR A 411 -20.58 45.64 8.32
CA THR A 411 -19.15 45.42 8.04
C THR A 411 -18.38 45.17 9.34
N GLY A 412 -18.55 46.04 10.35
CA GLY A 412 -17.90 45.88 11.65
C GLY A 412 -18.31 44.61 12.40
N LEU A 413 -19.58 44.19 12.31
CA LEU A 413 -20.03 42.91 12.88
C LEU A 413 -19.33 41.72 12.21
N LEU A 414 -19.25 41.67 10.88
CA LEU A 414 -18.61 40.56 10.16
C LEU A 414 -17.08 40.56 10.36
N GLU A 415 -16.44 41.73 10.43
CA GLU A 415 -15.01 41.86 10.76
C GLU A 415 -14.72 41.43 12.21
N LYS A 416 -15.62 41.72 13.16
CA LYS A 416 -15.51 41.29 14.56
C LYS A 416 -15.66 39.78 14.74
N ILE A 417 -16.51 39.11 13.95
CA ILE A 417 -16.66 37.65 13.99
C ILE A 417 -15.43 36.96 13.38
N ASP A 418 -14.96 37.46 12.24
CA ASP A 418 -13.79 36.95 11.51
C ASP A 418 -12.50 37.10 12.35
N GLY A 419 -12.26 38.29 12.91
CA GLY A 419 -11.14 38.59 13.80
C GLY A 419 -11.30 38.14 15.26
N CYS A 420 -12.39 37.46 15.61
CA CYS A 420 -12.66 37.01 16.99
C CYS A 420 -11.54 36.10 17.51
N SER A 421 -11.08 36.33 18.75
CA SER A 421 -10.01 35.53 19.38
C SER A 421 -10.44 34.08 19.67
N LYS A 422 -11.75 33.83 19.75
CA LYS A 422 -12.36 32.51 19.98
C LYS A 422 -12.53 31.74 18.68
N THR A 423 -12.67 30.42 18.78
CA THR A 423 -13.16 29.62 17.64
C THR A 423 -14.66 29.80 17.49
N THR A 424 -15.11 30.28 16.34
CA THR A 424 -16.49 30.62 16.03
C THR A 424 -17.15 29.60 15.10
N ILE A 425 -18.38 29.19 15.40
CA ILE A 425 -19.05 28.06 14.73
C ILE A 425 -20.44 28.49 14.26
N ALA A 426 -20.63 28.57 12.94
CA ALA A 426 -21.95 28.77 12.34
C ALA A 426 -22.73 27.44 12.32
N SER A 427 -23.70 27.30 13.21
CA SER A 427 -24.63 26.17 13.29
C SER A 427 -25.91 26.54 12.53
N VAL A 428 -25.88 26.32 11.21
CA VAL A 428 -26.83 26.82 10.21
C VAL A 428 -28.02 25.84 10.07
N ASN A 429 -29.06 26.11 10.87
CA ASN A 429 -30.30 25.32 11.02
C ASN A 429 -31.24 25.33 9.82
N GLY A 430 -31.11 26.31 8.92
CA GLY A 430 -31.97 26.46 7.74
C GLY A 430 -31.41 27.46 6.73
N PRO A 431 -32.13 27.78 5.65
CA PRO A 431 -31.60 28.58 4.54
C PRO A 431 -31.11 29.98 4.94
N ALA A 432 -30.08 30.44 4.23
CA ALA A 432 -29.40 31.72 4.46
C ALA A 432 -29.30 32.53 3.15
N PHE A 433 -29.55 33.84 3.23
CA PHE A 433 -29.60 34.74 2.08
C PHE A 433 -28.72 35.98 2.30
N GLY A 434 -27.96 36.38 1.27
CA GLY A 434 -27.16 37.62 1.27
C GLY A 434 -26.35 37.82 2.56
N GLY A 435 -26.64 38.88 3.32
CA GLY A 435 -26.01 39.17 4.62
C GLY A 435 -25.99 37.98 5.60
N GLY A 436 -26.97 37.08 5.54
CA GLY A 436 -27.01 35.83 6.33
C GLY A 436 -26.00 34.76 5.86
N VAL A 437 -25.65 34.76 4.58
CA VAL A 437 -24.51 33.99 4.05
C VAL A 437 -23.21 34.59 4.58
N GLY A 438 -23.06 35.91 4.55
CA GLY A 438 -21.92 36.61 5.17
C GLY A 438 -21.75 36.26 6.65
N LEU A 439 -22.84 36.28 7.43
CA LEU A 439 -22.83 35.91 8.84
C LEU A 439 -22.35 34.46 9.09
N ALA A 440 -22.71 33.51 8.21
CA ALA A 440 -22.24 32.13 8.30
C ALA A 440 -20.77 31.97 7.88
N PHE A 441 -20.31 32.74 6.89
CA PHE A 441 -18.96 32.64 6.32
C PHE A 441 -17.90 33.56 6.97
N ALA A 442 -18.31 34.49 7.84
CA ALA A 442 -17.41 35.25 8.70
C ALA A 442 -16.91 34.46 9.93
N CYS A 443 -17.56 33.34 10.31
CA CYS A 443 -17.06 32.46 11.37
C CYS A 443 -15.80 31.66 10.95
N ASP A 444 -15.40 30.67 11.75
CA ASP A 444 -14.33 29.72 11.42
C ASP A 444 -14.88 28.39 10.87
N LEU A 445 -15.93 27.84 11.49
CA LEU A 445 -16.48 26.52 11.15
C LEU A 445 -17.97 26.58 10.75
N ARG A 446 -18.42 25.58 9.99
CA ARG A 446 -19.80 25.44 9.50
C ARG A 446 -20.38 24.06 9.81
N LEU A 447 -21.46 24.02 10.56
CA LEU A 447 -22.31 22.84 10.74
C LEU A 447 -23.70 23.15 10.19
N CYS A 448 -24.14 22.41 9.17
CA CYS A 448 -25.36 22.71 8.41
C CYS A 448 -26.40 21.59 8.54
N ALA A 449 -27.67 21.95 8.61
CA ALA A 449 -28.75 20.99 8.34
C ALA A 449 -28.74 20.61 6.86
N ARG A 450 -29.12 19.38 6.50
CA ARG A 450 -29.18 18.94 5.08
C ARG A 450 -30.10 19.82 4.21
N SER A 451 -31.13 20.42 4.80
CA SER A 451 -32.06 21.33 4.14
C SER A 451 -31.53 22.77 3.99
N THR A 452 -30.32 23.07 4.48
CA THR A 452 -29.70 24.39 4.36
C THR A 452 -29.20 24.66 2.94
N SER A 453 -29.50 25.85 2.46
CA SER A 453 -28.96 26.39 1.22
C SER A 453 -28.56 27.86 1.42
N PHE A 454 -27.52 28.28 0.72
CA PHE A 454 -26.93 29.61 0.77
C PHE A 454 -27.19 30.30 -0.58
N THR A 455 -27.85 31.46 -0.56
CA THR A 455 -28.30 32.14 -1.80
C THR A 455 -27.83 33.58 -1.85
N LEU A 456 -27.10 33.93 -2.91
CA LEU A 456 -26.63 35.29 -3.20
C LEU A 456 -27.64 36.00 -4.12
N SER A 457 -28.86 36.20 -3.62
CA SER A 457 -30.01 36.66 -4.39
C SER A 457 -29.93 38.13 -4.86
N GLU A 458 -28.94 38.90 -4.43
CA GLU A 458 -28.77 40.33 -4.70
C GLU A 458 -28.86 40.67 -6.21
N ALA A 459 -28.25 39.86 -7.08
CA ALA A 459 -28.28 40.08 -8.53
C ALA A 459 -29.71 40.07 -9.12
N LYS A 460 -30.63 39.32 -8.50
CA LYS A 460 -32.05 39.26 -8.89
C LYS A 460 -32.84 40.52 -8.48
N LEU A 461 -32.23 41.40 -7.68
CA LEU A 461 -32.79 42.66 -7.19
C LEU A 461 -32.05 43.89 -7.77
N GLY A 462 -31.14 43.69 -8.74
CA GLY A 462 -30.28 44.77 -9.27
C GLY A 462 -29.17 45.21 -8.31
N LEU A 463 -28.85 44.39 -7.30
CA LEU A 463 -27.82 44.64 -6.29
C LEU A 463 -26.64 43.66 -6.47
N CYS A 464 -25.59 43.81 -5.68
CA CYS A 464 -24.52 42.82 -5.57
C CYS A 464 -24.18 42.52 -4.10
N PRO A 465 -23.67 41.32 -3.77
CA PRO A 465 -23.33 40.92 -2.40
C PRO A 465 -21.99 41.55 -1.94
N ALA A 466 -21.89 42.88 -1.99
CA ALA A 466 -20.63 43.63 -1.86
C ALA A 466 -19.93 43.44 -0.50
N VAL A 467 -20.63 43.65 0.62
CA VAL A 467 -20.02 43.55 1.97
C VAL A 467 -19.51 42.14 2.26
N ILE A 468 -20.25 41.13 1.79
CA ILE A 468 -19.97 39.72 2.11
C ILE A 468 -18.99 39.06 1.14
N SER A 469 -18.60 39.75 0.05
CA SER A 469 -17.80 39.16 -1.02
C SER A 469 -16.42 38.72 -0.55
N LYS A 470 -15.80 39.42 0.42
CA LYS A 470 -14.54 39.03 1.07
C LYS A 470 -14.58 37.57 1.53
N TYR A 471 -15.57 37.26 2.36
CA TYR A 471 -15.74 35.95 2.99
C TYR A 471 -16.14 34.90 1.96
N VAL A 472 -17.11 35.20 1.09
CA VAL A 472 -17.55 34.25 0.05
C VAL A 472 -16.42 33.90 -0.92
N VAL A 473 -15.57 34.86 -1.31
CA VAL A 473 -14.45 34.61 -2.26
C VAL A 473 -13.26 33.92 -1.59
N ARG A 474 -12.98 34.19 -0.30
CA ARG A 474 -11.96 33.45 0.49
C ARG A 474 -12.31 31.97 0.57
N GLU A 475 -13.58 31.67 0.82
CA GLU A 475 -14.03 30.31 1.16
C GLU A 475 -14.47 29.51 -0.07
N TRP A 476 -15.36 30.03 -0.92
CA TRP A 476 -16.10 29.24 -1.93
C TRP A 476 -15.34 28.98 -3.24
N SER A 477 -14.05 29.27 -3.34
CA SER A 477 -13.27 29.43 -4.58
C SER A 477 -13.76 30.56 -5.50
N VAL A 478 -12.85 31.15 -6.28
CA VAL A 478 -13.17 32.24 -7.22
C VAL A 478 -14.21 31.81 -8.27
N ALA A 479 -14.22 30.55 -8.70
CA ALA A 479 -15.12 30.06 -9.74
C ALA A 479 -16.57 29.90 -9.27
N LEU A 480 -16.78 29.19 -8.16
CA LEU A 480 -18.13 28.98 -7.61
C LEU A 480 -18.67 30.26 -6.96
N ALA A 481 -17.84 31.07 -6.28
CA ALA A 481 -18.26 32.40 -5.81
C ALA A 481 -18.80 33.26 -6.96
N ARG A 482 -18.04 33.38 -8.07
CA ARG A 482 -18.47 34.10 -9.28
C ARG A 482 -19.77 33.53 -9.87
N GLN A 483 -19.89 32.21 -9.98
CA GLN A 483 -21.11 31.57 -10.48
C GLN A 483 -22.33 31.88 -9.59
N ALA A 484 -22.19 31.74 -8.27
CA ALA A 484 -23.28 31.99 -7.33
C ALA A 484 -23.70 33.46 -7.32
N MET A 485 -22.74 34.40 -7.33
CA MET A 485 -23.00 35.84 -7.40
C MET A 485 -23.72 36.27 -8.68
N LEU A 486 -23.35 35.71 -9.84
CA LEU A 486 -23.93 36.09 -11.14
C LEU A 486 -25.28 35.42 -11.43
N THR A 487 -25.52 34.20 -10.92
CA THR A 487 -26.78 33.47 -11.14
C THR A 487 -27.81 33.70 -10.03
N GLY A 488 -27.38 34.11 -8.85
CA GLY A 488 -28.18 34.15 -7.64
C GLY A 488 -28.84 32.81 -7.30
N ARG A 489 -28.24 31.68 -7.73
CA ARG A 489 -28.76 30.34 -7.43
C ARG A 489 -28.57 29.99 -5.94
N PRO A 490 -29.42 29.13 -5.36
CA PRO A 490 -29.07 28.44 -4.13
C PRO A 490 -27.86 27.52 -4.36
N VAL A 491 -26.95 27.50 -3.40
CA VAL A 491 -25.87 26.52 -3.27
C VAL A 491 -26.18 25.67 -2.04
N THR A 492 -26.16 24.34 -2.16
CA THR A 492 -26.56 23.45 -1.05
C THR A 492 -25.47 23.26 0.00
N ALA A 493 -25.86 22.78 1.19
CA ALA A 493 -24.92 22.34 2.21
C ALA A 493 -24.00 21.19 1.71
N GLU A 494 -24.51 20.25 0.92
CA GLU A 494 -23.68 19.18 0.33
C GLU A 494 -22.70 19.68 -0.73
N GLU A 495 -23.09 20.64 -1.58
CA GLU A 495 -22.16 21.25 -2.55
C GLU A 495 -20.95 21.86 -1.84
N LEU A 496 -21.18 22.67 -0.80
CA LEU A 496 -20.11 23.29 -0.02
C LEU A 496 -19.33 22.29 0.85
N HIS A 497 -19.95 21.18 1.26
CA HIS A 497 -19.24 20.09 1.95
C HIS A 497 -18.28 19.34 1.02
N SER A 498 -18.67 19.13 -0.25
CA SER A 498 -17.84 18.44 -1.25
C SER A 498 -16.52 19.15 -1.57
N ILE A 499 -16.48 20.48 -1.37
CA ILE A 499 -15.28 21.32 -1.53
C ILE A 499 -14.61 21.69 -0.19
N GLY A 500 -15.00 21.06 0.93
CA GLY A 500 -14.40 21.27 2.25
C GLY A 500 -14.84 22.52 3.01
N VAL A 501 -15.67 23.38 2.40
CA VAL A 501 -16.12 24.68 2.92
C VAL A 501 -17.18 24.55 4.03
N VAL A 502 -17.96 23.46 4.02
CA VAL A 502 -18.84 23.09 5.14
C VAL A 502 -18.21 21.94 5.92
N THR A 503 -17.97 22.14 7.22
CA THR A 503 -17.29 21.17 8.10
C THR A 503 -18.14 19.92 8.33
N VAL A 504 -19.46 20.09 8.55
CA VAL A 504 -20.40 18.99 8.83
C VAL A 504 -21.77 19.26 8.20
N VAL A 505 -22.35 18.26 7.54
CA VAL A 505 -23.77 18.25 7.14
C VAL A 505 -24.52 17.22 7.97
N CYS A 506 -25.56 17.63 8.69
CA CYS A 506 -26.38 16.73 9.50
C CYS A 506 -27.52 16.10 8.68
N SER A 507 -27.56 14.77 8.61
CA SER A 507 -28.46 14.02 7.72
C SER A 507 -29.92 13.94 8.19
N HIS A 508 -30.22 14.23 9.46
CA HIS A 508 -31.55 14.13 10.07
C HIS A 508 -31.85 15.38 10.92
N ALA A 509 -33.04 15.96 10.80
CA ALA A 509 -33.42 17.19 11.50
C ALA A 509 -33.34 17.05 13.03
N ASP A 510 -33.88 15.96 13.58
CA ASP A 510 -33.86 15.65 15.03
C ASP A 510 -32.44 15.42 15.57
N GLY A 511 -31.48 15.17 14.67
CA GLY A 511 -30.05 15.03 14.97
C GLY A 511 -29.29 16.36 15.04
N PHE A 512 -29.86 17.48 14.58
CA PHE A 512 -29.11 18.71 14.35
C PHE A 512 -28.47 19.29 15.63
N GLY A 513 -29.23 19.43 16.71
CA GLY A 513 -28.71 19.88 18.01
C GLY A 513 -27.63 18.94 18.55
N ASN A 514 -27.85 17.62 18.47
CA ASN A 514 -26.87 16.62 18.88
C ASN A 514 -25.56 16.71 18.08
N ALA A 515 -25.63 16.99 16.78
CA ALA A 515 -24.47 17.18 15.93
C ALA A 515 -23.71 18.48 16.29
N SER A 516 -24.43 19.56 16.56
CA SER A 516 -23.86 20.83 17.03
C SER A 516 -23.13 20.65 18.37
N ASP A 517 -23.75 20.01 19.35
CA ASP A 517 -23.15 19.73 20.65
C ASP A 517 -21.94 18.79 20.54
N SER A 518 -22.01 17.77 19.67
CA SER A 518 -20.90 16.82 19.43
C SER A 518 -19.68 17.49 18.80
N LEU A 519 -19.89 18.41 17.84
CA LEU A 519 -18.81 19.19 17.24
C LEU A 519 -18.13 20.05 18.31
N VAL A 520 -18.91 20.75 19.13
CA VAL A 520 -18.41 21.62 20.21
C VAL A 520 -17.59 20.84 21.25
N ASP A 521 -18.04 19.67 21.70
CA ASP A 521 -17.30 18.81 22.65
C ASP A 521 -15.99 18.29 22.03
N SER A 522 -15.99 17.92 20.74
CA SER A 522 -14.78 17.43 20.06
C SER A 522 -13.64 18.45 20.01
N LEU A 523 -13.98 19.75 20.03
CA LEU A 523 -13.02 20.87 19.96
C LEU A 523 -12.40 21.22 21.33
N ARG A 524 -12.84 20.62 22.44
CA ARG A 524 -12.25 20.87 23.78
C ARG A 524 -10.82 20.34 23.96
N PHE A 525 -10.37 19.50 23.03
CA PHE A 525 -9.00 18.97 22.96
C PHE A 525 -8.05 19.85 22.14
N LEU A 526 -8.52 21.00 21.62
CA LEU A 526 -7.71 22.01 20.96
C LEU A 526 -7.39 23.17 21.92
N SER A 527 -6.13 23.64 21.89
CA SER A 527 -5.70 24.81 22.68
C SER A 527 -6.38 26.08 22.16
N PRO A 528 -7.01 26.91 23.03
CA PRO A 528 -7.55 28.22 22.65
C PRO A 528 -6.50 29.13 22.01
N SER A 529 -5.30 29.22 22.59
CA SER A 529 -4.21 30.05 22.04
C SER A 529 -3.72 29.52 20.70
N GLY A 530 -3.49 28.21 20.57
CA GLY A 530 -3.09 27.59 19.30
C GLY A 530 -4.16 27.72 18.21
N SER A 531 -5.45 27.73 18.60
CA SER A 531 -6.56 27.97 17.68
C SER A 531 -6.57 29.41 17.17
N ARG A 532 -6.37 30.41 18.05
CA ARG A 532 -6.17 31.82 17.64
C ARG A 532 -4.98 31.96 16.69
N MET A 533 -3.83 31.41 17.05
CA MET A 533 -2.62 31.45 16.22
C MET A 533 -2.88 30.81 14.84
N SER A 534 -3.64 29.72 14.78
CA SER A 534 -4.02 29.07 13.52
C SER A 534 -4.93 29.96 12.65
N LYS A 535 -5.91 30.66 13.23
CA LYS A 535 -6.72 31.67 12.50
C LYS A 535 -5.85 32.77 11.93
N GLU A 536 -4.95 33.30 12.76
CA GLU A 536 -4.01 34.38 12.42
C GLU A 536 -3.12 33.97 11.23
N LEU A 537 -2.60 32.74 11.22
CA LEU A 537 -1.80 32.18 10.13
C LEU A 537 -2.59 32.01 8.82
N VAL A 538 -3.86 31.60 8.86
CA VAL A 538 -4.73 31.52 7.67
C VAL A 538 -4.94 32.91 7.07
N ASP A 539 -5.23 33.90 7.90
CA ASP A 539 -5.54 35.26 7.45
C ASP A 539 -4.27 36.00 6.97
N LEU A 540 -3.10 35.71 7.56
CA LEU A 540 -1.78 36.11 7.06
C LEU A 540 -1.46 35.47 5.70
N GLY A 541 -1.70 34.16 5.54
CA GLY A 541 -1.50 33.46 4.27
C GLY A 541 -2.36 34.01 3.13
N TRP A 542 -3.61 34.40 3.44
CA TRP A 542 -4.51 35.03 2.47
C TRP A 542 -4.10 36.45 2.06
N LYS A 543 -3.65 37.30 3.01
CA LYS A 543 -3.31 38.71 2.77
C LYS A 543 -1.87 38.93 2.28
N TYR A 544 -0.93 38.11 2.78
CA TYR A 544 0.51 38.31 2.67
C TYR A 544 1.27 37.05 2.22
N GLY A 545 0.58 36.06 1.64
CA GLY A 545 1.18 34.83 1.12
C GLY A 545 2.47 35.08 0.32
N GLY A 546 3.58 34.52 0.80
CA GLY A 546 4.90 34.64 0.17
C GLY A 546 5.66 35.95 0.45
N LYS A 547 5.12 36.87 1.27
CA LYS A 547 5.75 38.17 1.56
C LYS A 547 6.50 38.20 2.90
N SER A 548 7.34 39.22 3.07
CA SER A 548 8.07 39.54 4.31
C SER A 548 7.19 39.55 5.56
N GLU A 549 6.00 40.17 5.47
CA GLU A 549 5.06 40.37 6.57
C GLU A 549 4.54 39.04 7.13
N GLN A 550 4.32 38.04 6.24
CA GLN A 550 3.97 36.69 6.65
C GLN A 550 5.15 36.01 7.36
N HIS A 551 6.35 36.06 6.77
CA HIS A 551 7.54 35.38 7.32
C HIS A 551 7.91 35.93 8.71
N GLN A 552 7.91 37.25 8.89
CA GLN A 552 8.16 37.88 10.18
C GLN A 552 7.13 37.40 11.23
N ARG A 553 5.84 37.51 10.93
CA ARG A 553 4.80 37.19 11.91
C ARG A 553 4.70 35.68 12.20
N VAL A 554 5.03 34.81 11.25
CA VAL A 554 5.21 33.36 11.47
C VAL A 554 6.32 33.09 12.48
N SER A 555 7.47 33.79 12.39
CA SER A 555 8.57 33.65 13.35
C SER A 555 8.15 34.10 14.76
N GLU A 556 7.52 35.28 14.87
CA GLU A 556 7.03 35.80 16.16
C GLU A 556 6.03 34.84 16.83
N LEU A 557 5.14 34.22 16.05
CA LEU A 557 4.16 33.24 16.53
C LEU A 557 4.82 31.93 17.01
N PHE A 558 5.93 31.51 16.40
CA PHE A 558 6.70 30.34 16.83
C PHE A 558 7.37 30.58 18.19
N ASP A 559 7.98 31.74 18.37
CA ASP A 559 8.57 32.18 19.65
C ASP A 559 7.52 32.47 20.73
N GLU A 560 6.30 32.85 20.34
CA GLU A 560 5.15 32.97 21.25
C GLU A 560 4.67 31.57 21.71
N MET A 561 4.57 30.60 20.80
CA MET A 561 4.08 29.25 21.08
C MET A 561 4.98 28.43 22.01
N LEU A 562 6.30 28.57 21.91
CA LEU A 562 7.27 27.78 22.69
C LEU A 562 7.72 28.44 24.00
N ARG A 563 7.29 29.68 24.27
CA ARG A 563 7.68 30.43 25.47
C ARG A 563 7.23 29.72 26.77
N PRO A 564 8.08 29.59 27.79
CA PRO A 564 7.71 28.95 29.05
C PRO A 564 6.47 29.59 29.70
N GLY A 565 5.56 28.76 30.21
CA GLY A 565 4.32 29.19 30.86
C GLY A 565 3.12 29.40 29.93
N THR A 566 3.30 29.27 28.61
CA THR A 566 2.22 29.31 27.62
C THR A 566 1.49 27.96 27.47
N GLU A 567 0.29 27.99 26.88
CA GLU A 567 -0.45 26.77 26.51
C GLU A 567 0.38 25.83 25.62
N GLY A 568 1.18 26.35 24.68
CA GLY A 568 2.03 25.52 23.82
C GLY A 568 3.09 24.76 24.62
N SER A 569 3.79 25.44 25.53
CA SER A 569 4.75 24.80 26.45
C SER A 569 4.10 23.74 27.35
N TYR A 570 2.88 24.01 27.86
CA TYR A 570 2.14 23.05 28.68
C TYR A 570 1.71 21.81 27.86
N GLY A 571 1.10 22.03 26.69
CA GLY A 571 0.64 20.96 25.80
C GLY A 571 1.78 20.03 25.34
N ALA A 572 2.96 20.59 25.07
CA ALA A 572 4.15 19.80 24.75
C ALA A 572 4.58 18.89 25.92
N SER A 573 4.58 19.39 27.16
CA SER A 573 4.94 18.59 28.34
C SER A 573 3.94 17.46 28.65
N GLU A 574 2.64 17.72 28.47
CA GLU A 574 1.59 16.71 28.64
C GLU A 574 1.66 15.64 27.54
N PHE A 575 1.97 16.03 26.30
CA PHE A 575 2.21 15.10 25.18
C PHE A 575 3.43 14.19 25.43
N GLN A 576 4.55 14.75 25.89
CA GLN A 576 5.72 13.96 26.30
C GLN A 576 5.38 12.96 27.41
N ALA A 577 4.53 13.37 28.37
CA ALA A 577 4.00 12.50 29.42
C ALA A 577 2.88 11.55 28.96
N ARG A 578 2.53 11.53 27.66
CA ARG A 578 1.48 10.72 27.04
C ARG A 578 0.07 10.94 27.62
N ARG A 579 -0.23 12.15 28.11
CA ARG A 579 -1.54 12.56 28.60
C ARG A 579 -2.29 13.37 27.54
N LYS A 580 -3.62 13.24 27.50
CA LYS A 580 -4.50 14.04 26.62
C LYS A 580 -4.97 15.27 27.40
N VAL A 581 -4.65 16.47 26.92
CA VAL A 581 -5.08 17.72 27.57
C VAL A 581 -6.54 18.01 27.25
N ASP A 582 -7.31 18.33 28.28
CA ASP A 582 -8.68 18.86 28.19
C ASP A 582 -8.61 20.36 28.48
N TRP A 583 -8.67 21.19 27.44
CA TRP A 583 -8.37 22.62 27.56
C TRP A 583 -9.48 23.41 28.25
N ASP A 584 -10.71 22.88 28.24
CA ASP A 584 -11.84 23.42 28.99
C ASP A 584 -11.61 23.26 30.50
N ALA A 585 -11.17 22.07 30.94
CA ALA A 585 -10.80 21.83 32.32
C ALA A 585 -9.59 22.67 32.75
N TYR A 586 -8.59 22.83 31.87
CA TYR A 586 -7.42 23.68 32.09
C TYR A 586 -7.80 25.16 32.29
N ARG A 587 -8.62 25.72 31.38
CA ARG A 587 -9.09 27.12 31.47
C ARG A 587 -9.95 27.37 32.70
N ALA A 588 -10.84 26.45 33.05
CA ALA A 588 -11.62 26.52 34.29
C ALA A 588 -10.72 26.50 35.54
N ALA A 589 -9.69 25.65 35.57
CA ALA A 589 -8.74 25.58 36.68
C ALA A 589 -7.86 26.84 36.80
N MET A 590 -7.47 27.47 35.69
CA MET A 590 -6.74 28.74 35.72
C MET A 590 -7.62 29.90 36.22
N SER A 591 -8.87 29.97 35.80
CA SER A 591 -9.83 30.97 36.32
C SER A 591 -10.02 30.84 37.83
N LEU A 592 -10.16 29.61 38.35
CA LEU A 592 -10.25 29.35 39.79
C LEU A 592 -8.97 29.71 40.55
N LYS A 593 -7.79 29.58 39.94
CA LYS A 593 -6.53 30.07 40.54
C LYS A 593 -6.50 31.60 40.60
N ASN A 594 -6.76 32.29 39.50
CA ASN A 594 -6.76 33.75 39.45
C ASN A 594 -7.76 34.36 40.47
N LEU A 595 -8.92 33.70 40.67
CA LEU A 595 -9.88 34.07 41.72
C LEU A 595 -9.35 33.83 43.14
N ASN A 596 -8.70 32.70 43.42
CA ASN A 596 -8.14 32.42 44.74
C ASN A 596 -6.93 33.31 45.07
N ASP A 597 -6.01 33.51 44.11
CA ASP A 597 -4.82 34.35 44.26
C ASP A 597 -5.22 35.83 44.40
N GLY A 598 -6.28 36.28 43.73
CA GLY A 598 -6.90 37.60 43.92
C GLY A 598 -7.60 37.79 45.28
N VAL A 599 -7.96 36.70 45.98
CA VAL A 599 -8.55 36.73 47.33
C VAL A 599 -7.49 36.52 48.42
N CYS A 600 -6.30 35.99 48.10
CA CYS A 600 -5.23 35.69 49.05
C CYS A 600 -4.44 36.94 49.54
N SER A 601 -5.08 38.11 49.54
CA SER A 601 -4.51 39.39 49.99
C SER A 601 -4.93 39.78 51.43
N SER A 602 -5.48 38.85 52.23
CA SER A 602 -5.84 39.15 53.64
C SER A 602 -5.76 37.98 54.63
N ARG A 603 -4.64 37.92 55.37
CA ARG A 603 -4.48 37.68 56.83
C ARG A 603 -5.10 36.44 57.55
N PHE A 604 -4.31 35.95 58.51
CA PHE A 604 -4.64 35.19 59.75
C PHE A 604 -4.96 33.67 59.71
N THR A 605 -3.89 32.88 59.92
CA THR A 605 -3.69 31.88 61.00
C THR A 605 -4.88 31.35 61.84
N ILE A 606 -5.00 30.00 62.01
CA ILE A 606 -5.09 29.22 63.30
C ILE A 606 -5.81 27.82 63.21
N SER A 607 -5.26 26.84 63.95
CA SER A 607 -5.76 25.54 64.50
C SER A 607 -6.73 24.58 63.76
N SER A 608 -6.18 23.42 63.39
CA SER A 608 -6.60 22.03 63.71
C SER A 608 -8.00 21.64 64.28
N SER A 609 -8.48 20.50 63.73
CA SER A 609 -9.20 19.37 64.38
C SER A 609 -10.72 19.43 64.64
N HIS A 610 -11.45 18.40 64.16
CA HIS A 610 -12.07 17.38 65.04
C HIS A 610 -12.47 16.06 64.32
N HIS A 611 -12.69 15.02 65.13
CA HIS A 611 -12.94 13.59 64.84
C HIS A 611 -14.47 13.25 64.91
N PRO A 612 -14.96 11.97 64.88
CA PRO A 612 -14.68 10.82 64.00
C PRO A 612 -15.96 9.97 63.65
N GLY A 613 -15.80 8.74 63.12
CA GLY A 613 -16.66 7.57 63.42
C GLY A 613 -17.45 6.96 62.23
N THR A 614 -17.28 5.69 61.78
CA THR A 614 -17.38 4.33 62.39
C THR A 614 -18.83 3.83 62.61
N ALA A 615 -19.24 2.56 62.43
CA ALA A 615 -18.71 1.34 61.76
C ALA A 615 -19.91 0.32 61.60
N ALA A 616 -19.86 -1.00 61.32
CA ALA A 616 -18.77 -1.98 61.18
C ALA A 616 -19.12 -3.23 60.33
N ARG A 617 -18.20 -3.60 59.41
CA ARG A 617 -17.62 -4.94 59.16
C ARG A 617 -18.28 -6.24 59.70
N ARG A 618 -18.21 -7.29 58.86
CA ARG A 618 -17.60 -8.63 59.13
C ARG A 618 -16.81 -9.02 57.87
N GLY A 619 -15.69 -9.76 57.84
CA GLY A 619 -15.01 -10.61 58.83
C GLY A 619 -15.29 -12.10 58.57
N HIS A 620 -14.37 -13.08 58.59
CA HIS A 620 -12.91 -13.18 58.82
C HIS A 620 -12.36 -14.40 58.00
N GLN A 621 -11.08 -14.79 57.88
CA GLN A 621 -9.81 -14.34 58.49
C GLN A 621 -8.62 -14.34 57.48
N ALA A 622 -7.59 -15.18 57.66
CA ALA A 622 -6.28 -15.14 56.97
C ALA A 622 -5.47 -16.46 57.11
N HIS A 623 -4.44 -16.67 56.28
CA HIS A 623 -3.25 -17.49 56.57
C HIS A 623 -2.06 -17.10 55.66
N SER A 624 -0.83 -17.48 56.04
CA SER A 624 0.42 -17.01 55.42
C SER A 624 1.49 -18.10 55.31
N SER A 625 2.13 -18.27 54.14
CA SER A 625 3.42 -18.96 53.96
C SER A 625 3.96 -18.85 52.52
N GLY A 626 5.26 -19.11 52.34
CA GLY A 626 5.77 -19.86 51.18
C GLY A 626 6.13 -19.12 49.89
N LEU A 627 7.41 -18.76 49.76
CA LEU A 627 8.09 -18.48 48.48
C LEU A 627 7.88 -19.58 47.42
N GLN A 628 7.74 -19.19 46.14
CA GLN A 628 8.39 -19.92 45.03
C GLN A 628 8.55 -19.10 43.73
N GLN A 629 9.80 -19.04 43.25
CA GLN A 629 10.31 -18.91 41.88
C GLN A 629 9.67 -17.94 40.86
N LEU A 630 10.51 -17.02 40.34
CA LEU A 630 10.24 -16.16 39.17
C LEU A 630 10.51 -16.90 37.84
N PRO A 631 9.56 -16.96 36.89
CA PRO A 631 9.83 -17.44 35.53
C PRO A 631 10.73 -16.48 34.72
N ARG A 632 11.54 -17.05 33.82
CA ARG A 632 12.52 -16.32 32.98
C ARG A 632 11.87 -15.27 32.06
N LYS A 633 12.53 -14.12 31.87
CA LYS A 633 12.10 -13.03 30.96
C LYS A 633 12.22 -13.47 29.48
N THR A 634 11.09 -13.77 28.83
CA THR A 634 11.01 -13.80 27.35
C THR A 634 10.66 -12.40 26.81
N LYS A 635 11.35 -11.95 25.76
CA LYS A 635 11.06 -10.67 25.08
C LYS A 635 9.75 -10.76 24.26
N CYS A 636 9.12 -9.62 23.99
CA CYS A 636 7.97 -9.53 23.10
C CYS A 636 8.44 -9.58 21.62
N SER A 637 7.77 -10.37 20.78
CA SER A 637 8.12 -10.54 19.36
C SER A 637 7.67 -9.41 18.42
N GLY A 638 6.89 -8.44 18.91
CA GLY A 638 6.56 -7.22 18.15
C GLY A 638 5.53 -7.35 17.02
N GLU A 639 5.01 -8.55 16.72
CA GLU A 639 4.02 -8.73 15.66
C GLU A 639 2.63 -8.18 16.02
N LYS A 640 2.00 -7.52 15.03
CA LYS A 640 0.72 -6.81 15.18
C LYS A 640 -0.49 -7.76 15.14
N PRO A 641 -1.64 -7.38 15.75
CA PRO A 641 -1.88 -6.18 16.56
C PRO A 641 -1.61 -6.39 18.07
N GLN A 642 -1.55 -7.65 18.53
CA GLN A 642 -1.13 -8.04 19.87
C GLN A 642 -0.59 -9.47 19.79
N CYS A 643 0.68 -9.69 20.15
CA CYS A 643 1.28 -11.03 20.07
C CYS A 643 0.63 -12.01 21.06
N VAL A 644 0.67 -13.31 20.72
CA VAL A 644 -0.01 -14.39 21.46
C VAL A 644 0.35 -14.39 22.95
N ASN A 645 1.63 -14.16 23.30
CA ASN A 645 2.07 -14.15 24.69
C ASN A 645 1.48 -12.96 25.48
N CYS A 646 1.51 -11.73 24.93
CA CYS A 646 0.91 -10.55 25.56
C CYS A 646 -0.61 -10.68 25.70
N LYS A 647 -1.28 -11.28 24.71
CA LYS A 647 -2.71 -11.63 24.74
C LYS A 647 -3.03 -12.62 25.87
N ARG A 648 -2.22 -13.69 26.00
CA ARG A 648 -2.35 -14.73 27.04
C ARG A 648 -2.19 -14.16 28.46
N ILE A 649 -1.20 -13.29 28.69
CA ILE A 649 -0.92 -12.71 30.02
C ILE A 649 -1.69 -11.40 30.31
N LYS A 650 -2.66 -11.02 29.46
CA LYS A 650 -3.46 -9.78 29.56
C LYS A 650 -2.64 -8.50 29.75
N ARG A 651 -1.50 -8.37 29.06
CA ARG A 651 -0.68 -7.15 29.02
C ARG A 651 -0.71 -6.48 27.65
N SER A 652 -0.53 -5.16 27.63
CA SER A 652 -0.28 -4.39 26.41
C SER A 652 1.07 -4.79 25.79
N CYS A 653 1.12 -4.93 24.47
CA CYS A 653 2.39 -4.88 23.75
C CYS A 653 2.94 -3.46 23.84
N HIS A 654 4.18 -3.32 24.32
CA HIS A 654 4.95 -2.10 24.11
C HIS A 654 5.71 -2.23 22.80
N TYR A 655 5.51 -1.26 21.91
CA TYR A 655 6.26 -1.10 20.68
C TYR A 655 7.20 0.09 20.86
N GLU A 656 8.44 0.00 20.40
CA GLU A 656 9.32 1.16 20.31
C GLU A 656 8.85 2.04 19.13
N PRO A 657 8.72 3.37 19.31
CA PRO A 657 8.43 4.28 18.21
C PRO A 657 9.67 4.46 17.33
N TYR A 658 9.45 4.89 16.09
CA TYR A 658 10.52 5.30 15.16
C TYR A 658 11.48 6.29 15.83
N SER A 659 12.76 5.93 15.90
CA SER A 659 13.83 6.84 16.31
C SER A 659 14.20 7.76 15.14
N ALA A 660 13.63 8.96 15.13
CA ALA A 660 14.26 10.09 14.45
C ALA A 660 15.50 10.48 15.29
N THR A 661 16.69 10.05 14.87
CA THR A 661 17.95 10.40 15.53
C THR A 661 18.32 11.86 15.27
N SER A 662 17.90 12.74 16.18
CA SER A 662 18.37 14.13 16.27
C SER A 662 19.72 14.18 17.01
N THR A 663 20.82 14.00 16.28
CA THR A 663 22.19 14.11 16.81
C THR A 663 22.67 15.57 16.85
N SER A 664 22.05 16.39 17.70
CA SER A 664 22.44 17.79 17.96
C SER A 664 22.91 18.04 19.40
N ALA A 665 23.35 16.99 20.10
CA ALA A 665 23.65 17.01 21.54
C ALA A 665 25.00 16.36 21.91
N ALA A 666 25.93 16.26 20.96
CA ALA A 666 27.21 15.55 21.13
C ALA A 666 28.45 16.33 20.63
N LEU A 667 28.34 17.66 20.44
CA LEU A 667 29.44 18.52 19.96
C LEU A 667 29.69 19.75 20.86
N ALA A 668 29.19 19.74 22.10
CA ALA A 668 29.15 20.91 22.98
C ALA A 668 29.67 20.64 24.41
N THR A 669 30.70 19.78 24.56
CA THR A 669 31.35 19.50 25.86
C THR A 669 32.88 19.42 25.76
N LEU A 670 33.49 20.28 24.94
CA LEU A 670 34.89 20.68 25.04
C LEU A 670 34.95 22.20 25.01
N GLN A 671 35.93 22.79 25.71
CA GLN A 671 36.10 24.24 25.93
C GLN A 671 34.99 24.92 26.77
N SER A 672 34.98 24.63 28.08
CA SER A 672 34.36 25.51 29.09
C SER A 672 35.43 26.11 30.01
N SER A 673 36.05 27.23 29.60
CA SER A 673 37.09 27.90 30.41
C SER A 673 37.07 29.43 30.30
N GLN A 674 36.13 30.03 31.03
CA GLN A 674 36.23 31.32 31.76
C GLN A 674 36.20 32.69 31.03
N ILE A 675 35.80 33.70 31.83
CA ILE A 675 36.04 35.16 31.73
C ILE A 675 35.13 35.98 30.78
N THR A 676 33.93 36.27 31.31
CA THR A 676 33.27 37.60 31.49
C THR A 676 33.16 38.67 30.38
N SER A 677 32.01 39.36 30.44
CA SER A 677 31.77 40.80 30.16
C SER A 677 31.97 41.36 28.74
N GLY A 678 30.87 41.50 28.01
CA GLY A 678 30.11 42.77 27.99
C GLY A 678 30.45 43.84 26.93
N ALA A 679 29.42 44.63 26.61
CA ALA A 679 29.39 45.84 25.76
C ALA A 679 29.41 45.68 24.23
N GLU A 680 28.54 46.47 23.59
CA GLU A 680 28.64 46.99 22.21
C GLU A 680 29.62 48.21 22.19
N PRO A 681 29.80 49.01 21.11
CA PRO A 681 29.34 48.89 19.72
C PRO A 681 30.47 49.20 18.69
N GLY A 682 30.11 49.51 17.43
CA GLY A 682 30.62 50.74 16.80
C GLY A 682 31.73 50.66 15.73
N SER A 683 31.31 50.72 14.47
CA SER A 683 31.80 51.65 13.42
C SER A 683 33.30 51.86 13.08
N GLN A 684 33.57 51.69 11.78
CA GLN A 684 34.43 52.51 10.89
C GLN A 684 35.97 52.39 10.91
N ASN A 685 36.49 52.18 9.70
CA ASN A 685 37.75 52.59 9.04
C ASN A 685 38.68 53.52 9.86
N ASP A 686 40.02 53.37 9.81
CA ASP A 686 40.78 53.78 8.61
C ASP A 686 42.17 53.14 8.40
N LEU A 687 42.77 53.45 7.24
CA LEU A 687 44.10 53.07 6.73
C LEU A 687 45.17 54.16 7.04
N PRO A 688 46.42 54.15 6.51
CA PRO A 688 47.33 53.08 6.02
C PRO A 688 48.77 53.18 6.64
N HIS A 689 49.75 52.33 6.23
CA HIS A 689 50.94 52.75 5.45
C HIS A 689 52.12 51.75 5.32
N ILE A 690 52.65 51.66 4.09
CA ILE A 690 54.08 51.50 3.67
C ILE A 690 54.80 50.15 4.00
N ARG A 691 55.05 49.27 3.00
CA ARG A 691 56.21 49.18 2.05
C ARG A 691 57.50 48.67 2.74
N THR A 692 58.13 47.57 2.29
CA THR A 692 58.97 47.50 1.08
C THR A 692 58.96 46.15 0.30
N GLN A 693 59.44 46.18 -0.94
CA GLN A 693 59.85 45.07 -1.85
C GLN A 693 61.41 44.95 -1.84
N PRO A 694 62.14 44.13 -2.65
CA PRO A 694 61.80 43.19 -3.76
C PRO A 694 62.36 41.74 -3.49
N THR A 695 62.50 40.73 -4.38
CA THR A 695 62.86 40.64 -5.83
C THR A 695 62.30 39.40 -6.58
N GLU A 696 62.46 39.47 -7.91
CA GLU A 696 62.04 38.58 -9.02
C GLU A 696 62.66 37.16 -9.00
N THR A 697 62.14 36.12 -9.70
CA THR A 697 62.04 36.02 -11.18
C THR A 697 61.07 34.95 -11.73
N THR A 698 60.26 35.37 -12.71
CA THR A 698 59.98 34.78 -14.06
C THR A 698 60.62 33.43 -14.48
N THR A 699 60.00 32.52 -15.27
CA THR A 699 58.64 32.40 -15.87
C THR A 699 58.39 30.97 -16.42
N GLN A 700 57.13 30.52 -16.51
CA GLN A 700 56.58 29.89 -17.73
C GLN A 700 55.05 30.07 -17.79
N GLN A 701 54.40 29.82 -18.94
CA GLN A 701 53.07 30.38 -19.27
C GLN A 701 51.97 29.34 -19.56
N ARG A 702 50.76 29.66 -19.08
CA ARG A 702 49.43 29.18 -19.57
C ARG A 702 49.15 27.68 -19.36
N VAL A 703 47.89 27.21 -19.26
CA VAL A 703 46.58 27.80 -19.64
C VAL A 703 45.70 28.02 -18.40
N ALA A 704 44.72 28.93 -18.50
CA ALA A 704 43.70 29.16 -17.46
C ALA A 704 42.29 28.80 -17.97
N VAL A 705 41.50 28.14 -17.11
CA VAL A 705 40.03 28.01 -17.17
C VAL A 705 39.54 27.98 -15.71
N ASP A 706 38.40 28.64 -15.43
CA ASP A 706 37.81 28.82 -14.10
C ASP A 706 36.67 27.79 -13.80
N PRO A 707 36.10 27.73 -12.57
CA PRO A 707 35.41 26.53 -12.05
C PRO A 707 33.92 26.41 -12.42
N PRO A 708 33.24 25.28 -12.06
CA PRO A 708 32.32 25.37 -10.90
C PRO A 708 32.09 24.06 -10.10
N ILE A 709 32.45 24.01 -8.80
CA ILE A 709 31.77 23.12 -7.82
C ILE A 709 31.63 23.85 -6.48
N SER A 710 30.49 24.51 -6.25
CA SER A 710 30.29 25.40 -5.10
C SER A 710 28.91 25.28 -4.41
N SER A 711 28.21 24.15 -4.54
CA SER A 711 26.90 23.94 -3.86
C SER A 711 26.65 22.52 -3.35
N ILE A 712 27.67 21.67 -3.30
CA ILE A 712 27.64 20.37 -2.61
C ILE A 712 28.42 20.53 -1.32
N ASP A 713 27.72 20.76 -0.21
CA ASP A 713 28.31 20.77 1.13
C ASP A 713 27.35 20.01 2.07
N PRO A 714 27.81 18.90 2.64
CA PRO A 714 28.14 18.94 4.06
C PRO A 714 29.54 18.40 4.36
N GLY A 715 30.53 19.30 4.42
CA GLY A 715 31.86 19.10 4.99
C GLY A 715 32.83 18.21 4.21
N CYS A 716 32.50 17.77 2.98
CA CYS A 716 33.29 16.77 2.25
C CYS A 716 34.14 17.40 1.12
N PRO A 717 35.48 17.39 1.22
CA PRO A 717 36.38 17.83 0.15
C PRO A 717 36.11 17.18 -1.22
N LEU A 718 36.19 17.99 -2.28
CA LEU A 718 35.96 17.57 -3.68
C LEU A 718 36.80 16.35 -4.12
N GLN A 719 38.01 16.20 -3.56
CA GLN A 719 38.86 15.06 -3.87
C GLN A 719 38.32 13.74 -3.30
N LEU A 720 37.68 13.75 -2.13
CA LEU A 720 37.00 12.57 -1.58
C LEU A 720 35.75 12.22 -2.40
N ILE A 721 35.01 13.23 -2.87
CA ILE A 721 33.88 13.01 -3.81
C ILE A 721 34.39 12.29 -5.06
N ARG A 722 35.48 12.74 -5.68
CA ARG A 722 36.10 12.04 -6.83
C ARG A 722 36.44 10.58 -6.51
N THR A 723 37.19 10.31 -5.44
CA THR A 723 37.54 8.93 -5.02
C THR A 723 36.32 8.06 -4.73
N LEU A 724 35.21 8.64 -4.27
CA LEU A 724 33.94 7.92 -4.06
C LEU A 724 33.21 7.63 -5.38
N ILE A 725 33.31 8.50 -6.39
CA ILE A 725 32.84 8.19 -7.75
C ILE A 725 33.71 7.11 -8.41
N ASP A 726 35.04 7.16 -8.21
CA ASP A 726 35.94 6.09 -8.67
C ASP A 726 35.58 4.74 -8.04
N THR A 727 35.35 4.74 -6.72
CA THR A 727 34.89 3.55 -5.98
C THR A 727 33.53 3.06 -6.48
N TYR A 728 32.61 3.95 -6.89
CA TYR A 728 31.33 3.55 -7.50
C TYR A 728 31.55 2.78 -8.82
N PHE A 729 32.32 3.33 -9.75
CA PHE A 729 32.51 2.73 -11.08
C PHE A 729 33.39 1.48 -11.08
N VAL A 730 34.24 1.29 -10.06
CA VAL A 730 35.04 0.07 -9.86
C VAL A 730 34.29 -1.01 -9.07
N ARG A 731 33.50 -0.67 -8.03
CA ARG A 731 32.94 -1.66 -7.08
C ARG A 731 31.42 -1.84 -7.12
N VAL A 732 30.66 -0.93 -7.74
CA VAL A 732 29.19 -0.86 -7.59
C VAL A 732 28.45 -0.86 -8.93
N HIS A 733 28.96 -0.13 -9.91
CA HIS A 733 28.42 -0.10 -11.26
C HIS A 733 28.47 -1.51 -11.88
N ASN A 734 27.40 -1.92 -12.58
CA ASN A 734 27.28 -3.23 -13.23
C ASN A 734 27.36 -4.45 -12.27
N GLN A 735 27.03 -4.28 -10.99
CA GLN A 735 27.10 -5.34 -9.96
C GLN A 735 25.74 -5.65 -9.26
N PRO A 736 24.64 -5.96 -9.97
CA PRO A 736 24.46 -6.10 -11.42
C PRO A 736 23.75 -4.88 -12.07
N TYR A 737 23.66 -3.74 -11.39
CA TYR A 737 22.83 -2.62 -11.85
C TYR A 737 23.64 -1.63 -12.68
N SER A 738 23.22 -1.40 -13.93
CA SER A 738 23.78 -0.39 -14.83
C SER A 738 22.83 0.81 -15.00
N TYR A 739 23.37 2.03 -15.05
CA TYR A 739 22.56 3.26 -15.05
C TYR A 739 23.12 4.43 -15.88
N PHE A 740 24.45 4.54 -16.01
CA PHE A 740 25.15 5.71 -16.57
C PHE A 740 26.30 5.23 -17.46
N GLN A 741 26.64 5.97 -18.51
CA GLN A 741 27.95 5.83 -19.13
C GLN A 741 28.97 6.61 -18.26
N GLU A 742 30.11 6.00 -17.93
CA GLU A 742 31.05 6.59 -16.97
C GLU A 742 31.61 7.96 -17.42
N GLU A 743 31.97 8.11 -18.69
CA GLU A 743 32.49 9.38 -19.23
C GLU A 743 31.41 10.48 -19.22
N SER A 744 30.18 10.16 -19.68
CA SER A 744 28.97 10.98 -19.54
C SER A 744 28.77 11.45 -18.11
N PHE A 745 28.80 10.54 -17.13
CA PHE A 745 28.59 10.86 -15.72
C PHE A 745 29.68 11.81 -15.18
N ARG A 746 30.96 11.51 -15.44
CA ARG A 746 32.09 12.34 -14.99
C ARG A 746 32.03 13.74 -15.60
N ARG A 747 31.75 13.85 -16.90
CA ARG A 747 31.58 15.13 -17.61
C ARG A 747 30.38 15.94 -17.10
N LYS A 748 29.26 15.28 -16.78
CA LYS A 748 28.07 15.89 -16.15
C LYS A 748 28.37 16.36 -14.71
N LEU A 749 29.21 15.63 -13.96
CA LEU A 749 29.64 16.02 -12.61
C LEU A 749 30.53 17.26 -12.61
N GLU A 750 31.54 17.31 -13.49
CA GLU A 750 32.50 18.44 -13.55
C GLU A 750 31.88 19.73 -14.12
N SER A 751 30.84 19.61 -14.94
CA SER A 751 30.01 20.74 -15.38
C SER A 751 28.94 21.16 -14.36
N GLY A 752 28.82 20.49 -13.21
CA GLY A 752 27.81 20.77 -12.19
C GLY A 752 26.36 20.48 -12.63
N SER A 753 26.16 19.67 -13.68
CA SER A 753 24.85 19.43 -14.29
C SER A 753 24.10 18.19 -13.74
N LEU A 754 24.76 17.36 -12.90
CA LEU A 754 24.08 16.26 -12.21
C LEU A 754 23.20 16.75 -11.04
N PRO A 755 21.96 16.25 -10.90
CA PRO A 755 21.11 16.52 -9.74
C PRO A 755 21.75 16.04 -8.41
N LYS A 756 21.64 16.85 -7.36
CA LYS A 756 22.19 16.55 -6.01
C LYS A 756 21.70 15.21 -5.47
N CYS A 757 20.41 14.90 -5.69
CA CYS A 757 19.81 13.63 -5.29
C CYS A 757 20.56 12.40 -5.81
N LEU A 758 21.10 12.48 -7.04
CA LEU A 758 21.80 11.38 -7.69
C LEU A 758 23.24 11.26 -7.19
N VAL A 759 23.96 12.38 -7.09
CA VAL A 759 25.34 12.40 -6.57
C VAL A 759 25.39 11.84 -5.14
N PHE A 760 24.45 12.24 -4.27
CA PHE A 760 24.36 11.70 -2.92
C PHE A 760 23.99 10.21 -2.87
N ALA A 761 23.11 9.71 -3.75
CA ALA A 761 22.77 8.29 -3.80
C ALA A 761 23.92 7.40 -4.32
N VAL A 762 24.69 7.90 -5.28
CA VAL A 762 25.91 7.26 -5.79
C VAL A 762 26.98 7.19 -4.69
N ILE A 763 27.24 8.31 -3.98
CA ILE A 763 28.13 8.35 -2.82
C ILE A 763 27.68 7.36 -1.72
N ALA A 764 26.39 7.37 -1.35
CA ALA A 764 25.81 6.47 -0.36
C ALA A 764 25.86 4.98 -0.76
N SER A 765 26.16 4.68 -2.03
CA SER A 765 26.37 3.32 -2.52
C SER A 765 27.84 2.92 -2.52
N ALA A 766 28.73 3.83 -2.90
CA ALA A 766 30.18 3.63 -2.95
C ALA A 766 30.83 3.57 -1.56
N LEU A 767 30.35 4.37 -0.62
CA LEU A 767 31.03 4.63 0.66
C LEU A 767 31.32 3.37 1.50
N ARG A 768 30.53 2.29 1.36
CA ARG A 768 30.79 1.02 2.04
C ARG A 768 31.99 0.24 1.50
N PHE A 769 32.48 0.56 0.31
CA PHE A 769 33.62 -0.07 -0.35
C PHE A 769 34.86 0.83 -0.40
N ALA A 770 34.79 2.04 0.17
CA ALA A 770 35.84 3.03 0.15
C ALA A 770 36.63 2.98 1.47
N ASP A 771 37.92 2.65 1.39
CA ASP A 771 38.83 2.77 2.54
C ASP A 771 39.36 4.21 2.60
N LEU A 772 38.71 5.04 3.42
CA LEU A 772 38.95 6.48 3.52
C LEU A 772 39.04 6.91 4.98
N ASP A 773 40.21 7.40 5.39
CA ASP A 773 40.49 7.84 6.76
C ASP A 773 39.48 8.87 7.29
N PHE A 774 39.01 9.75 6.42
CA PHE A 774 37.98 10.76 6.72
C PHE A 774 36.66 10.15 7.27
N TYR A 775 36.35 8.91 6.90
CA TYR A 775 35.15 8.19 7.32
C TYR A 775 35.44 7.03 8.28
N ARG A 776 36.69 6.86 8.73
CA ARG A 776 37.13 5.76 9.62
C ARG A 776 36.27 5.71 10.89
N GLY A 777 35.57 4.60 11.10
CA GLY A 777 34.61 4.42 12.20
C GLY A 777 33.20 5.02 11.98
N ALA A 778 33.05 6.01 11.10
CA ALA A 778 31.79 6.72 10.83
C ALA A 778 31.05 6.31 9.54
N VAL A 779 31.62 5.38 8.75
CA VAL A 779 31.12 4.92 7.43
C VAL A 779 29.60 4.71 7.40
N GLN A 780 29.02 3.97 8.37
CA GLN A 780 27.58 3.66 8.37
C GLN A 780 26.70 4.90 8.60
N GLU A 781 27.16 5.85 9.41
CA GLU A 781 26.43 7.08 9.74
C GLU A 781 26.44 8.05 8.56
N ALA A 782 27.62 8.25 7.95
CA ALA A 782 27.77 9.04 6.73
C ALA A 782 26.98 8.42 5.56
N GLN A 783 26.97 7.09 5.42
CA GLN A 783 26.17 6.41 4.39
C GLN A 783 24.66 6.63 4.61
N ALA A 784 24.20 6.67 5.86
CA ALA A 784 22.81 6.98 6.20
C ALA A 784 22.48 8.47 6.03
N ALA A 785 23.44 9.37 6.22
CA ALA A 785 23.28 10.80 5.95
C ALA A 785 23.13 11.07 4.45
N TYR A 786 24.07 10.62 3.61
CA TYR A 786 23.96 10.81 2.16
C TYR A 786 22.70 10.15 1.56
N ALA A 787 22.29 8.98 2.05
CA ALA A 787 21.03 8.36 1.62
C ALA A 787 19.78 9.15 2.06
N ARG A 788 19.86 9.93 3.14
CA ARG A 788 18.79 10.83 3.61
C ARG A 788 18.72 12.08 2.76
N GLU A 789 19.84 12.75 2.51
CA GLU A 789 19.88 13.97 1.69
C GLU A 789 19.52 13.70 0.23
N ALA A 790 19.92 12.54 -0.30
CA ALA A 790 19.45 12.04 -1.59
C ALA A 790 17.91 11.93 -1.65
N TRP A 791 17.30 11.40 -0.60
CA TRP A 791 15.85 11.22 -0.51
C TRP A 791 15.09 12.54 -0.28
N LEU A 792 15.64 13.44 0.53
CA LEU A 792 15.08 14.78 0.74
C LEU A 792 15.11 15.60 -0.56
N SER A 793 16.21 15.55 -1.31
CA SER A 793 16.32 16.21 -2.62
C SER A 793 15.33 15.62 -3.65
N VAL A 794 15.09 14.30 -3.66
CA VAL A 794 13.99 13.72 -4.47
C VAL A 794 12.63 14.33 -4.10
N LEU A 795 12.29 14.39 -2.82
CA LEU A 795 10.97 14.86 -2.38
C LEU A 795 10.77 16.38 -2.54
N ASN A 796 11.80 17.17 -2.23
CA ASN A 796 11.71 18.63 -2.20
C ASN A 796 11.94 19.26 -3.58
N ASP A 797 12.84 18.71 -4.38
CA ASP A 797 13.31 19.36 -5.62
C ASP A 797 12.63 18.77 -6.87
N HIS A 798 12.16 17.51 -6.81
CA HIS A 798 11.76 16.73 -7.99
C HIS A 798 10.37 16.06 -7.90
N MET A 799 9.62 16.26 -6.81
CA MET A 799 8.25 15.75 -6.64
C MET A 799 7.25 16.88 -6.34
N THR A 800 7.53 18.10 -6.82
CA THR A 800 6.68 19.28 -6.69
C THR A 800 5.65 19.39 -7.82
N SER A 801 4.69 20.30 -7.72
CA SER A 801 3.73 20.58 -8.79
C SER A 801 4.33 21.28 -10.03
N GLU A 802 5.59 21.70 -9.97
CA GLU A 802 6.26 22.50 -11.01
C GLU A 802 7.33 21.71 -11.77
N ASN A 803 7.90 20.66 -11.15
CA ASN A 803 8.93 19.82 -11.75
C ASN A 803 8.41 18.40 -12.03
N SER A 804 8.43 17.98 -13.29
CA SER A 804 8.19 16.58 -13.67
C SER A 804 9.33 15.67 -13.17
N PRO A 805 9.04 14.43 -12.72
CA PRO A 805 10.08 13.47 -12.38
C PRO A 805 10.92 13.13 -13.63
N SER A 806 12.20 12.78 -13.44
CA SER A 806 13.14 12.50 -14.53
C SER A 806 13.90 11.19 -14.34
N THR A 807 14.63 10.75 -15.37
CA THR A 807 15.47 9.54 -15.34
C THR A 807 16.43 9.52 -14.16
N HIS A 808 16.98 10.69 -13.77
CA HIS A 808 17.81 10.84 -12.58
C HIS A 808 17.07 10.53 -11.27
N VAL A 809 15.78 10.87 -11.18
CA VAL A 809 14.94 10.54 -10.01
C VAL A 809 14.66 9.04 -9.96
N ALA A 810 14.44 8.40 -11.11
CA ALA A 810 14.29 6.94 -11.20
C ALA A 810 15.57 6.21 -10.77
N GLN A 811 16.73 6.63 -11.29
CA GLN A 811 18.08 6.15 -10.90
C GLN A 811 18.29 6.29 -9.38
N THR A 812 18.17 7.50 -8.84
CA THR A 812 18.28 7.79 -7.40
C THR A 812 17.37 6.89 -6.57
N THR A 813 16.10 6.78 -6.95
CA THR A 813 15.11 6.04 -6.17
C THR A 813 15.38 4.53 -6.18
N ASN A 814 15.82 3.96 -7.31
CA ASN A 814 16.20 2.56 -7.41
C ASN A 814 17.45 2.25 -6.56
N ILE A 815 18.46 3.13 -6.61
CA ILE A 815 19.67 3.03 -5.78
C ILE A 815 19.32 3.09 -4.28
N LEU A 816 18.49 4.05 -3.86
CA LEU A 816 18.05 4.16 -2.47
C LEU A 816 17.17 2.99 -2.02
N ALA A 817 16.42 2.35 -2.92
CA ALA A 817 15.67 1.12 -2.62
C ALA A 817 16.60 -0.03 -2.22
N ILE A 818 17.71 -0.21 -2.93
CA ILE A 818 18.75 -1.20 -2.60
C ILE A 818 19.31 -0.91 -1.20
N ILE A 819 19.73 0.33 -0.95
CA ILE A 819 20.31 0.74 0.35
C ILE A 819 19.34 0.46 1.52
N ASP A 820 18.07 0.79 1.37
CA ASP A 820 17.06 0.53 2.41
C ASP A 820 16.80 -0.96 2.61
N PHE A 821 16.67 -1.74 1.53
CA PHE A 821 16.39 -3.18 1.61
C PHE A 821 17.55 -3.93 2.29
N THR A 822 18.80 -3.67 1.87
CA THR A 822 20.00 -4.28 2.48
C THR A 822 20.26 -3.80 3.91
N SER A 823 19.75 -2.61 4.28
CA SER A 823 19.76 -2.15 5.68
C SER A 823 18.71 -2.86 6.56
N GLY A 824 17.81 -3.67 5.99
CA GLY A 824 16.67 -4.28 6.69
C GLY A 824 15.43 -3.38 6.78
N ARG A 825 15.43 -2.19 6.17
CA ARG A 825 14.28 -1.27 6.12
C ARG A 825 13.30 -1.66 5.00
N ILE A 826 12.86 -2.93 5.00
CA ILE A 826 12.15 -3.58 3.88
C ILE A 826 10.98 -2.75 3.34
N SER A 827 10.11 -2.25 4.22
CA SER A 827 8.95 -1.43 3.81
C SER A 827 9.33 -0.11 3.11
N SER A 828 10.48 0.48 3.46
CA SER A 828 11.01 1.68 2.81
C SER A 828 11.66 1.33 1.47
N GLY A 829 12.36 0.19 1.40
CA GLY A 829 12.85 -0.37 0.14
C GLY A 829 11.71 -0.63 -0.86
N TRP A 830 10.64 -1.31 -0.43
CA TRP A 830 9.43 -1.56 -1.23
C TRP A 830 8.71 -0.27 -1.67
N LEU A 831 8.64 0.76 -0.81
CA LEU A 831 8.10 2.07 -1.18
C LEU A 831 8.91 2.69 -2.32
N LYS A 832 10.24 2.63 -2.24
CA LYS A 832 11.15 3.22 -3.22
C LYS A 832 11.14 2.48 -4.56
N ILE A 833 11.30 1.15 -4.61
CA ILE A 833 11.14 0.41 -5.88
C ILE A 833 9.74 0.64 -6.49
N GLY A 834 8.69 0.68 -5.66
CA GLY A 834 7.33 1.00 -6.10
C GLY A 834 7.15 2.43 -6.64
N LEU A 835 8.02 3.38 -6.26
CA LEU A 835 8.07 4.72 -6.84
C LEU A 835 8.92 4.74 -8.12
N ALA A 836 10.09 4.09 -8.13
CA ALA A 836 10.96 3.99 -9.30
C ALA A 836 10.25 3.34 -10.51
N ILE A 837 9.46 2.29 -10.28
CA ILE A 837 8.63 1.64 -11.31
C ILE A 837 7.60 2.62 -11.89
N ARG A 838 6.91 3.39 -11.04
CA ARG A 838 5.92 4.38 -11.51
C ARG A 838 6.56 5.50 -12.31
N ILE A 839 7.73 5.99 -11.90
CA ILE A 839 8.48 7.01 -12.66
C ILE A 839 8.94 6.42 -14.02
N ALA A 840 9.39 5.16 -14.06
CA ALA A 840 9.74 4.50 -15.31
C ALA A 840 8.53 4.26 -16.24
N GLN A 841 7.33 4.06 -15.68
CA GLN A 841 6.08 3.96 -16.43
C GLN A 841 5.61 5.32 -16.97
N ASP A 842 5.69 6.37 -16.16
CA ASP A 842 5.34 7.76 -16.52
C ASP A 842 6.26 8.30 -17.64
N LEU A 843 7.57 8.08 -17.50
CA LEU A 843 8.59 8.35 -18.52
C LEU A 843 8.59 7.36 -19.69
N GLN A 844 7.69 6.36 -19.69
CA GLN A 844 7.55 5.32 -20.71
C GLN A 844 8.83 4.53 -21.05
N LEU A 845 9.78 4.40 -20.11
CA LEU A 845 11.07 3.72 -20.30
C LEU A 845 10.96 2.21 -20.62
N MET A 846 9.74 1.65 -20.53
CA MET A 846 9.42 0.28 -20.94
C MET A 846 9.29 0.13 -22.48
N LYS A 847 9.35 1.24 -23.22
CA LYS A 847 9.37 1.32 -24.69
C LYS A 847 10.72 1.81 -25.19
N GLU A 848 10.96 1.66 -26.49
CA GLU A 848 12.18 2.14 -27.13
C GLU A 848 12.33 3.68 -27.05
N PRO A 849 13.47 4.22 -26.54
CA PRO A 849 13.71 5.66 -26.46
C PRO A 849 13.75 6.39 -27.82
N SER A 850 13.22 7.62 -27.83
CA SER A 850 13.15 8.51 -29.01
C SER A 850 14.48 8.64 -29.75
N GLU A 851 14.41 8.71 -31.08
CA GLU A 851 15.58 8.91 -31.96
C GLU A 851 16.14 10.34 -31.90
N GLU A 852 15.44 11.27 -31.24
CA GLU A 852 15.89 12.64 -30.96
C GLU A 852 16.98 12.71 -29.87
N LEU A 853 17.09 11.66 -29.05
CA LEU A 853 18.08 11.56 -27.97
C LEU A 853 19.40 10.99 -28.50
N SER A 854 20.53 11.39 -27.89
CA SER A 854 21.83 10.82 -28.28
C SER A 854 21.91 9.31 -27.96
N ASN A 855 22.76 8.58 -28.69
CA ASN A 855 22.95 7.13 -28.49
C ASN A 855 23.23 6.76 -27.02
N VAL A 856 24.02 7.59 -26.33
CA VAL A 856 24.33 7.44 -24.90
C VAL A 856 23.09 7.62 -24.05
N GLU A 857 22.28 8.66 -24.26
CA GLU A 857 21.06 8.91 -23.48
C GLU A 857 19.99 7.84 -23.71
N ARG A 858 19.87 7.33 -24.95
CA ARG A 858 18.98 6.21 -25.28
C ARG A 858 19.39 4.96 -24.52
N GLU A 859 20.69 4.61 -24.54
CA GLU A 859 21.19 3.43 -23.82
C GLU A 859 21.19 3.62 -22.29
N GLU A 860 21.45 4.82 -21.76
CA GLU A 860 21.22 5.17 -20.35
C GLU A 860 19.75 4.91 -19.98
N GLN A 861 18.77 5.33 -20.79
CA GLN A 861 17.34 5.04 -20.54
C GLN A 861 17.01 3.54 -20.55
N ARG A 862 17.50 2.76 -21.54
CA ARG A 862 17.30 1.30 -21.57
C ARG A 862 17.87 0.66 -20.30
N ARG A 863 19.12 0.97 -19.95
CA ARG A 863 19.82 0.41 -18.77
C ARG A 863 19.13 0.78 -17.45
N VAL A 864 18.58 2.01 -17.34
CA VAL A 864 17.79 2.44 -16.18
C VAL A 864 16.52 1.61 -16.02
N PHE A 865 15.73 1.42 -17.08
CA PHE A 865 14.55 0.54 -17.03
C PHE A 865 14.94 -0.87 -16.61
N TRP A 866 15.95 -1.45 -17.28
CA TRP A 866 16.35 -2.83 -17.03
C TRP A 866 16.93 -3.05 -15.63
N SER A 867 17.59 -2.05 -15.03
CA SER A 867 18.02 -2.09 -13.62
C SER A 867 16.85 -1.97 -12.62
N ILE A 868 15.76 -1.28 -12.98
CA ILE A 868 14.52 -1.23 -12.18
C ILE A 868 13.78 -2.56 -12.28
N TYR A 869 13.64 -3.11 -13.50
CA TYR A 869 13.11 -4.46 -13.76
C TYR A 869 13.88 -5.53 -12.98
N LEU A 870 15.22 -5.51 -13.04
CA LEU A 870 16.04 -6.50 -12.34
C LEU A 870 15.86 -6.40 -10.82
N LEU A 871 15.87 -5.18 -10.24
CA LEU A 871 15.60 -5.01 -8.81
C LEU A 871 14.20 -5.51 -8.42
N ASP A 872 13.19 -5.27 -9.26
CA ASP A 872 11.80 -5.72 -9.03
C ASP A 872 11.69 -7.25 -8.93
N LYS A 873 12.38 -8.00 -9.79
CA LYS A 873 12.43 -9.47 -9.70
C LYS A 873 13.14 -9.92 -8.41
N LEU A 874 14.29 -9.32 -8.09
CA LEU A 874 15.13 -9.70 -6.95
C LEU A 874 14.44 -9.45 -5.59
N VAL A 875 13.82 -8.28 -5.37
CA VAL A 875 13.11 -7.98 -4.11
C VAL A 875 11.75 -8.67 -3.97
N SER A 876 11.32 -9.42 -4.98
CA SER A 876 10.10 -10.24 -4.99
C SER A 876 10.34 -11.71 -4.65
N CYS A 877 11.59 -12.07 -4.28
CA CYS A 877 11.97 -13.37 -3.73
C CYS A 877 11.54 -13.53 -2.25
N GLY A 878 10.25 -13.33 -1.96
CA GLY A 878 9.67 -13.47 -0.63
C GLY A 878 8.15 -13.44 -0.66
N LYS A 879 7.49 -13.78 0.44
CA LYS A 879 6.06 -14.09 0.55
C LYS A 879 5.08 -12.95 0.21
N SER A 880 5.54 -11.71 0.28
CA SER A 880 4.68 -10.55 0.55
C SER A 880 4.50 -9.60 -0.63
N ARG A 881 5.29 -9.78 -1.70
CA ARG A 881 5.29 -8.91 -2.88
C ARG A 881 5.66 -9.74 -4.13
N PRO A 882 4.72 -10.06 -5.04
CA PRO A 882 5.08 -10.61 -6.35
C PRO A 882 5.76 -9.53 -7.21
N PRO A 883 6.46 -9.92 -8.29
CA PRO A 883 6.97 -8.98 -9.29
C PRO A 883 5.85 -8.06 -9.80
N ALA A 884 6.16 -6.77 -9.94
CA ALA A 884 5.22 -5.74 -10.36
C ALA A 884 5.34 -5.36 -11.84
N ILE A 885 6.44 -5.71 -12.51
CA ILE A 885 6.60 -5.61 -13.97
C ILE A 885 6.43 -7.00 -14.59
N SER A 886 5.49 -7.16 -15.53
CA SER A 886 5.40 -8.39 -16.34
C SER A 886 6.48 -8.41 -17.41
N ASP A 887 6.92 -9.61 -17.81
CA ASP A 887 7.90 -9.77 -18.89
C ASP A 887 7.29 -9.40 -20.25
N GLU A 888 5.96 -9.55 -20.37
CA GLU A 888 5.14 -9.26 -21.56
C GLU A 888 4.96 -7.74 -21.81
N ASP A 889 5.11 -6.91 -20.78
CA ASP A 889 5.01 -5.44 -20.88
C ASP A 889 6.31 -4.80 -21.41
N CYS A 890 7.41 -5.56 -21.47
CA CYS A 890 8.75 -5.09 -21.79
C CYS A 890 9.00 -4.98 -23.30
N GLN A 891 8.58 -3.86 -23.91
CA GLN A 891 8.71 -3.61 -25.36
C GLN A 891 10.06 -2.97 -25.77
N VAL A 892 10.82 -2.45 -24.81
CA VAL A 892 12.16 -1.86 -25.03
C VAL A 892 13.22 -2.92 -25.37
N GLN A 893 14.19 -2.57 -26.21
CA GLN A 893 15.32 -3.44 -26.51
C GLN A 893 16.19 -3.73 -25.27
N LEU A 894 16.85 -4.88 -25.26
CA LEU A 894 17.83 -5.25 -24.23
C LEU A 894 19.10 -4.37 -24.36
N PRO A 895 19.86 -4.14 -23.27
CA PRO A 895 21.07 -3.32 -23.30
C PRO A 895 22.13 -3.85 -24.27
N CYS A 896 22.92 -2.94 -24.87
CA CYS A 896 24.06 -3.32 -25.69
C CYS A 896 25.24 -3.77 -24.83
N ASP A 897 26.25 -4.39 -25.46
CA ASP A 897 27.51 -4.74 -24.79
C ASP A 897 28.26 -3.50 -24.27
N GLU A 898 29.11 -3.73 -23.27
CA GLU A 898 29.78 -2.65 -22.53
C GLU A 898 30.75 -1.85 -23.40
N GLN A 899 31.40 -2.52 -24.36
CA GLN A 899 32.33 -1.87 -25.28
C GLN A 899 31.59 -0.93 -26.25
N THR A 900 30.41 -1.33 -26.76
CA THR A 900 29.55 -0.42 -27.52
C THR A 900 29.11 0.77 -26.68
N PHE A 901 28.69 0.55 -25.43
CA PHE A 901 28.19 1.60 -24.54
C PHE A 901 29.27 2.63 -24.19
N ARG A 902 30.48 2.18 -23.81
CA ARG A 902 31.63 3.06 -23.54
C ARG A 902 31.99 3.94 -24.73
N ASN A 903 32.01 3.37 -25.94
CA ASN A 903 32.33 4.10 -27.17
C ASN A 903 31.18 5.01 -27.66
N GLY A 904 30.04 5.07 -26.97
CA GLY A 904 28.86 5.85 -27.39
C GLY A 904 28.21 5.34 -28.69
N GLY A 905 28.49 4.09 -29.06
CA GLY A 905 28.01 3.46 -30.29
C GLY A 905 26.52 3.12 -30.23
N GLN A 906 25.93 2.91 -31.40
CA GLN A 906 24.58 2.37 -31.55
C GLN A 906 24.67 0.93 -32.07
N LYS A 907 24.10 -0.01 -31.30
CA LYS A 907 23.90 -1.40 -31.71
C LYS A 907 22.42 -1.74 -31.51
N ARG A 908 21.79 -2.36 -32.51
CA ARG A 908 20.44 -2.90 -32.40
C ARG A 908 20.51 -4.25 -31.67
N THR A 909 19.56 -4.52 -30.80
CA THR A 909 19.55 -5.69 -29.90
C THR A 909 18.16 -6.35 -29.90
N ALA A 910 18.08 -7.58 -29.40
CA ALA A 910 16.81 -8.27 -29.21
C ALA A 910 15.97 -7.62 -28.09
N THR A 911 14.66 -7.79 -28.14
CA THR A 911 13.77 -7.60 -26.97
C THR A 911 13.76 -8.86 -26.09
N LEU A 912 13.22 -8.75 -24.89
CA LEU A 912 13.12 -9.90 -23.96
C LEU A 912 12.24 -11.03 -24.51
N ASP A 913 11.13 -10.71 -25.19
CA ASP A 913 10.26 -11.69 -25.86
C ASP A 913 10.97 -12.43 -27.02
N GLN A 914 11.86 -11.74 -27.75
CA GLN A 914 12.70 -12.40 -28.76
C GLN A 914 13.71 -13.34 -28.10
N LEU A 915 14.35 -12.94 -27.00
CA LEU A 915 15.29 -13.77 -26.25
C LEU A 915 14.61 -14.93 -25.48
N HIS A 916 13.27 -14.95 -25.37
CA HIS A 916 12.52 -16.11 -24.88
C HIS A 916 12.31 -17.21 -25.93
N LYS A 917 12.63 -16.93 -27.20
CA LYS A 917 12.44 -17.86 -28.33
C LYS A 917 13.79 -18.53 -28.65
N TRP A 918 13.72 -19.80 -29.06
CA TRP A 918 14.89 -20.56 -29.53
C TRP A 918 15.29 -20.10 -30.94
N ASP A 919 15.78 -18.87 -31.05
CA ASP A 919 16.21 -18.22 -32.28
C ASP A 919 17.74 -18.01 -32.33
N ALA A 920 18.37 -18.51 -33.38
CA ALA A 920 19.81 -18.56 -33.53
C ALA A 920 20.46 -17.18 -33.78
N GLU A 921 19.76 -16.24 -34.42
CA GLU A 921 20.30 -14.88 -34.64
C GLU A 921 20.29 -14.05 -33.34
N SER A 922 19.24 -14.21 -32.53
CA SER A 922 19.13 -13.59 -31.19
C SER A 922 20.18 -14.16 -30.21
N LEU A 923 20.56 -15.43 -30.35
CA LEU A 923 21.58 -16.11 -29.54
C LEU A 923 22.98 -15.49 -29.68
N SER A 924 23.43 -15.17 -30.90
CA SER A 924 24.83 -14.81 -31.17
C SER A 924 25.21 -13.33 -30.93
N THR A 925 24.27 -12.48 -30.50
CA THR A 925 24.47 -11.02 -30.43
C THR A 925 24.27 -10.41 -29.04
N CYS A 926 23.90 -11.24 -28.06
CA CYS A 926 23.49 -10.87 -26.71
C CYS A 926 24.68 -10.41 -25.82
N GLY A 927 24.52 -9.31 -25.08
CA GLY A 927 25.54 -8.79 -24.16
C GLY A 927 25.37 -9.27 -22.71
N ASN A 928 26.44 -9.20 -21.91
CA ASN A 928 26.47 -9.73 -20.54
C ASN A 928 25.31 -9.26 -19.63
N PHE A 929 24.90 -7.98 -19.73
CA PHE A 929 23.77 -7.46 -18.95
C PHE A 929 22.45 -8.11 -19.40
N ALA A 930 22.25 -8.33 -20.70
CA ALA A 930 21.08 -9.02 -21.22
C ALA A 930 20.98 -10.49 -20.75
N LEU A 931 22.12 -11.18 -20.56
CA LEU A 931 22.14 -12.49 -19.89
C LEU A 931 21.64 -12.41 -18.44
N ALA A 932 22.10 -11.44 -17.65
CA ALA A 932 21.59 -11.23 -16.29
C ALA A 932 20.08 -10.88 -16.25
N LEU A 933 19.54 -10.23 -17.29
CA LEU A 933 18.11 -9.93 -17.41
C LEU A 933 17.27 -11.16 -17.81
N LEU A 934 17.81 -12.04 -18.66
CA LEU A 934 17.20 -13.32 -19.01
C LEU A 934 17.11 -14.23 -17.77
N VAL A 935 18.19 -14.32 -16.98
CA VAL A 935 18.17 -15.02 -15.69
C VAL A 935 17.24 -14.31 -14.69
N GLY A 936 17.13 -12.99 -14.74
CA GLY A 936 16.15 -12.23 -13.97
C GLY A 936 14.69 -12.59 -14.31
N SER A 937 14.37 -12.83 -15.58
CA SER A 937 13.08 -13.41 -16.01
C SER A 937 12.89 -14.82 -15.42
N ALA A 938 13.90 -15.69 -15.53
CA ALA A 938 13.84 -17.05 -14.98
C ALA A 938 13.58 -17.03 -13.47
N LEU A 939 14.27 -16.17 -12.72
CA LEU A 939 14.07 -15.97 -11.29
C LEU A 939 12.65 -15.44 -10.99
N GLY A 940 12.15 -14.50 -11.79
CA GLY A 940 10.78 -13.99 -11.66
C GLY A 940 9.72 -15.08 -11.81
N ARG A 941 9.88 -15.97 -12.79
CA ARG A 941 9.02 -17.15 -13.01
C ARG A 941 9.15 -18.16 -11.86
N CYS A 942 10.39 -18.50 -11.46
CA CYS A 942 10.67 -19.37 -10.32
C CYS A 942 10.01 -18.85 -9.04
N ALA A 943 10.23 -17.59 -8.68
CA ALA A 943 9.71 -16.97 -7.46
C ALA A 943 8.17 -16.93 -7.46
N ARG A 944 7.54 -16.59 -8.59
CA ARG A 944 6.07 -16.60 -8.75
C ARG A 944 5.50 -17.98 -8.39
N TYR A 945 6.01 -19.03 -9.02
CA TYR A 945 5.62 -20.41 -8.74
C TYR A 945 5.93 -20.82 -7.29
N VAL A 946 7.20 -20.80 -6.87
CA VAL A 946 7.59 -21.45 -5.60
C VAL A 946 7.23 -20.66 -4.34
N LEU A 947 7.17 -19.32 -4.40
CA LEU A 947 6.97 -18.45 -3.21
C LEU A 947 5.57 -17.81 -3.14
N HIS A 948 4.91 -17.57 -4.27
CA HIS A 948 3.61 -16.85 -4.33
C HIS A 948 2.42 -17.76 -4.59
N GLU A 949 2.51 -18.71 -5.53
CA GLU A 949 1.43 -19.63 -5.93
C GLU A 949 1.19 -20.77 -4.91
N ARG A 950 1.05 -20.46 -3.61
CA ARG A 950 0.97 -21.44 -2.49
C ARG A 950 -0.32 -22.30 -2.43
N ARG A 951 -1.01 -22.50 -3.55
CA ARG A 951 -2.07 -23.51 -3.67
C ARG A 951 -1.43 -24.76 -4.24
N ARG A 952 -1.64 -25.92 -3.61
CA ARG A 952 -1.27 -27.22 -4.19
C ARG A 952 -1.96 -27.33 -5.56
N GLY A 953 -1.17 -27.44 -6.62
CA GLY A 953 -1.68 -27.43 -7.99
C GLY A 953 -2.53 -28.64 -8.30
N GLU A 954 -3.53 -28.49 -9.16
CA GLU A 954 -4.29 -29.61 -9.72
C GLU A 954 -3.40 -30.48 -10.63
N ILE A 955 -2.41 -29.86 -11.29
CA ILE A 955 -1.39 -30.50 -12.12
C ILE A 955 -0.15 -30.81 -11.27
N PRO A 956 0.32 -32.07 -11.17
CA PRO A 956 1.51 -32.41 -10.38
C PRO A 956 2.83 -31.85 -10.96
N PRO A 957 3.84 -31.52 -10.13
CA PRO A 957 5.10 -30.90 -10.60
C PRO A 957 6.00 -31.76 -11.52
N TRP A 958 5.65 -33.01 -11.76
CA TRP A 958 6.35 -33.93 -12.69
C TRP A 958 5.61 -34.11 -14.02
N GLU A 959 4.44 -33.49 -14.21
CA GLU A 959 3.72 -33.52 -15.48
C GLU A 959 4.34 -32.50 -16.45
N SER A 960 4.43 -32.87 -17.74
CA SER A 960 5.04 -32.03 -18.79
C SER A 960 4.31 -30.71 -19.06
N THR A 961 3.06 -30.62 -18.63
CA THR A 961 2.17 -29.44 -18.70
C THR A 961 2.35 -28.47 -17.52
N SER A 962 3.07 -28.86 -16.47
CA SER A 962 3.17 -28.10 -15.21
C SER A 962 4.03 -26.83 -15.32
N ASN A 963 3.75 -25.85 -14.45
CA ASN A 963 4.60 -24.66 -14.28
C ASN A 963 6.06 -25.05 -14.00
N MET A 964 6.31 -26.13 -13.24
CA MET A 964 7.66 -26.64 -13.00
C MET A 964 8.33 -27.17 -14.27
N ALA A 965 7.62 -27.89 -15.14
CA ALA A 965 8.16 -28.34 -16.43
C ALA A 965 8.46 -27.15 -17.36
N SER A 966 7.57 -26.16 -17.44
CA SER A 966 7.78 -24.93 -18.21
C SER A 966 9.00 -24.14 -17.72
N ILE A 967 9.16 -23.97 -16.40
CA ILE A 967 10.32 -23.29 -15.81
C ILE A 967 11.62 -24.05 -16.07
N ASN A 968 11.64 -25.39 -15.93
CA ASN A 968 12.83 -26.18 -16.28
C ASN A 968 13.18 -26.04 -17.78
N SER A 969 12.19 -26.06 -18.68
CA SER A 969 12.42 -25.85 -20.11
C SER A 969 12.97 -24.46 -20.44
N PHE A 970 12.63 -23.44 -19.64
CA PHE A 970 13.20 -22.10 -19.76
C PHE A 970 14.62 -22.00 -19.18
N LEU A 971 14.91 -22.77 -18.13
CA LEU A 971 16.26 -22.87 -17.58
C LEU A 971 17.23 -23.58 -18.55
N LEU A 972 16.77 -24.55 -19.35
CA LEU A 972 17.60 -25.13 -20.43
C LEU A 972 17.98 -24.12 -21.51
N LEU A 973 17.09 -23.16 -21.83
CA LEU A 973 17.43 -22.04 -22.73
C LEU A 973 18.52 -21.17 -22.10
N VAL A 974 18.33 -20.77 -20.83
CA VAL A 974 19.33 -20.01 -20.06
C VAL A 974 20.69 -20.72 -19.99
N GLU A 975 20.68 -22.03 -19.76
CA GLU A 975 21.88 -22.88 -19.71
C GLU A 975 22.63 -22.87 -21.05
N SER A 976 21.92 -22.94 -22.18
CA SER A 976 22.52 -22.84 -23.52
C SER A 976 23.16 -21.47 -23.82
N HIS A 977 22.66 -20.38 -23.21
CA HIS A 977 23.25 -19.04 -23.30
C HIS A 977 24.45 -18.84 -22.37
N LEU A 978 24.48 -19.51 -21.21
CA LEU A 978 25.54 -19.34 -20.20
C LEU A 978 26.68 -20.36 -20.31
N GLN A 979 26.43 -21.53 -20.89
CA GLN A 979 27.40 -22.63 -21.05
C GLN A 979 27.98 -23.11 -19.70
N VAL A 980 27.12 -23.20 -18.69
CA VAL A 980 27.44 -23.31 -17.25
C VAL A 980 28.33 -24.50 -16.88
N ASP A 981 28.18 -25.63 -17.57
CA ASP A 981 28.94 -26.86 -17.33
C ASP A 981 30.08 -27.07 -18.34
N ASP A 982 30.12 -26.29 -19.42
CA ASP A 982 31.15 -26.36 -20.47
C ASP A 982 32.30 -25.36 -20.29
N ARG A 983 32.10 -24.30 -19.47
CA ARG A 983 33.06 -23.20 -19.32
C ARG A 983 33.70 -23.08 -17.94
N SER A 984 35.00 -22.79 -17.91
CA SER A 984 35.73 -22.49 -16.67
C SER A 984 35.64 -21.01 -16.27
N ILE A 985 35.95 -20.70 -15.01
CA ILE A 985 35.98 -19.30 -14.53
C ILE A 985 37.13 -18.51 -15.18
N GLU A 986 38.24 -19.17 -15.49
CA GLU A 986 39.39 -18.61 -16.22
C GLU A 986 39.01 -18.24 -17.66
N GLU A 987 38.17 -19.05 -18.32
CA GLU A 987 37.65 -18.75 -19.66
C GLU A 987 36.64 -17.59 -19.63
N ILE A 988 35.75 -17.55 -18.64
CA ILE A 988 34.83 -16.41 -18.44
C ILE A 988 35.63 -15.12 -18.20
N ILE A 989 36.77 -15.20 -17.51
CA ILE A 989 37.70 -14.07 -17.33
C ILE A 989 38.40 -13.71 -18.65
N ALA A 990 38.83 -14.70 -19.46
CA ALA A 990 39.52 -14.46 -20.73
C ALA A 990 38.67 -13.66 -21.73
N ASP A 991 37.37 -13.97 -21.85
CA ASP A 991 36.41 -13.21 -22.68
C ASP A 991 36.18 -11.77 -22.17
N ASN A 992 36.50 -11.50 -20.90
CA ASN A 992 36.20 -10.24 -20.20
C ASN A 992 37.48 -9.55 -19.70
N LYS A 993 38.56 -9.60 -20.49
CA LYS A 993 39.77 -8.78 -20.29
C LYS A 993 39.64 -7.39 -20.93
N LEU A 994 40.39 -6.43 -20.38
CA LEU A 994 40.48 -5.09 -20.96
C LEU A 994 41.22 -5.11 -22.31
N THR A 995 40.69 -4.43 -23.32
CA THR A 995 41.30 -4.36 -24.67
C THR A 995 42.52 -3.42 -24.75
N THR A 996 42.94 -2.81 -23.63
CA THR A 996 43.88 -1.68 -23.60
C THR A 996 45.19 -2.00 -22.88
N GLY A 997 45.84 -3.09 -23.30
CA GLY A 997 47.26 -3.37 -23.04
C GLY A 997 47.64 -3.84 -21.62
N ASP A 998 46.84 -3.54 -20.62
CA ASP A 998 47.00 -4.06 -19.25
C ASP A 998 46.23 -5.38 -19.10
N ASP A 999 46.83 -6.42 -18.52
CA ASP A 999 46.34 -7.81 -18.58
C ASP A 999 45.18 -8.11 -17.58
N GLY A 1000 44.44 -7.05 -17.21
CA GLY A 1000 43.46 -7.01 -16.14
C GLY A 1000 42.03 -7.37 -16.53
N ILE A 1001 41.25 -7.75 -15.53
CA ILE A 1001 39.85 -8.14 -15.64
C ILE A 1001 38.96 -6.89 -15.80
N ASP A 1002 38.07 -6.89 -16.79
CA ASP A 1002 37.03 -5.88 -16.91
C ASP A 1002 35.91 -6.13 -15.88
N HIS A 1003 36.07 -5.55 -14.70
CA HIS A 1003 35.12 -5.68 -13.60
C HIS A 1003 33.72 -5.08 -13.89
N GLN A 1004 33.58 -4.21 -14.91
CA GLN A 1004 32.29 -3.68 -15.34
C GLN A 1004 31.59 -4.60 -16.35
N ALA A 1005 32.33 -5.29 -17.21
CA ALA A 1005 31.77 -6.26 -18.15
C ALA A 1005 31.42 -7.60 -17.46
N ILE A 1006 32.36 -8.16 -16.68
CA ILE A 1006 32.25 -9.51 -16.12
C ILE A 1006 31.18 -9.65 -15.03
N GLY A 1007 30.86 -8.55 -14.31
CA GLY A 1007 29.96 -8.55 -13.16
C GLY A 1007 28.60 -9.16 -13.45
N HIS A 1008 28.01 -8.83 -14.60
CA HIS A 1008 26.73 -9.39 -15.03
C HIS A 1008 26.80 -10.91 -15.34
N VAL A 1009 27.94 -11.44 -15.82
CA VAL A 1009 28.09 -12.87 -16.15
C VAL A 1009 28.19 -13.71 -14.88
N ILE A 1010 29.01 -13.27 -13.91
CA ILE A 1010 29.09 -13.88 -12.57
C ILE A 1010 27.72 -13.84 -11.89
N PHE A 1011 26.99 -12.73 -12.04
CA PHE A 1011 25.64 -12.60 -11.51
C PHE A 1011 24.64 -13.56 -12.17
N ALA A 1012 24.67 -13.69 -13.49
CA ALA A 1012 23.80 -14.59 -14.25
C ALA A 1012 24.00 -16.05 -13.83
N HIS A 1013 25.24 -16.52 -13.73
CA HIS A 1013 25.57 -17.87 -13.22
C HIS A 1013 25.07 -18.08 -11.78
N ALA A 1014 25.31 -17.11 -10.90
CA ALA A 1014 24.90 -17.20 -9.50
C ALA A 1014 23.37 -17.33 -9.33
N VAL A 1015 22.60 -16.57 -10.12
CA VAL A 1015 21.14 -16.61 -10.07
C VAL A 1015 20.56 -17.79 -10.86
N PHE A 1016 21.24 -18.30 -11.89
CA PHE A 1016 20.87 -19.55 -12.57
C PHE A 1016 20.86 -20.73 -11.58
N HIS A 1017 21.95 -20.92 -10.82
CA HIS A 1017 21.96 -21.95 -9.78
C HIS A 1017 20.88 -21.70 -8.72
N LEU A 1018 20.66 -20.45 -8.29
CA LEU A 1018 19.58 -20.11 -7.35
C LEU A 1018 18.18 -20.52 -7.88
N CYS A 1019 17.90 -20.37 -9.17
CA CYS A 1019 16.64 -20.82 -9.76
C CYS A 1019 16.44 -22.32 -9.59
N HIS A 1020 17.45 -23.13 -9.91
CA HIS A 1020 17.41 -24.58 -9.68
C HIS A 1020 17.30 -24.94 -8.20
N ILE A 1021 18.01 -24.23 -7.30
CA ILE A 1021 17.96 -24.46 -5.85
C ILE A 1021 16.57 -24.17 -5.31
N LEU A 1022 15.94 -23.05 -5.68
CA LEU A 1022 14.58 -22.68 -5.26
C LEU A 1022 13.53 -23.65 -5.79
N LEU A 1023 13.59 -23.99 -7.08
CA LEU A 1023 12.65 -24.90 -7.76
C LEU A 1023 12.68 -26.32 -7.17
N ASN A 1024 13.84 -26.75 -6.67
CA ASN A 1024 14.07 -28.07 -6.10
C ASN A 1024 14.21 -28.05 -4.57
N HIS A 1025 13.97 -26.92 -3.90
CA HIS A 1025 14.19 -26.76 -2.47
C HIS A 1025 13.29 -27.74 -1.69
N PRO A 1026 13.82 -28.65 -0.86
CA PRO A 1026 13.04 -29.77 -0.31
C PRO A 1026 11.76 -29.38 0.44
N PHE A 1027 11.80 -28.23 1.12
CA PHE A 1027 10.62 -27.65 1.77
C PHE A 1027 9.64 -27.00 0.79
N LEU A 1028 10.10 -26.21 -0.18
CA LEU A 1028 9.21 -25.49 -1.10
C LEU A 1028 8.49 -26.45 -2.03
N LEU A 1029 9.22 -27.40 -2.62
CA LEU A 1029 8.65 -28.42 -3.51
C LEU A 1029 7.52 -29.21 -2.82
N ARG A 1030 7.63 -29.46 -1.51
CA ARG A 1030 6.58 -30.15 -0.72
C ARG A 1030 5.30 -29.33 -0.53
N LEU A 1031 5.38 -28.00 -0.51
CA LEU A 1031 4.18 -27.15 -0.44
C LEU A 1031 3.34 -27.22 -1.73
N HIS A 1032 3.97 -27.59 -2.85
CA HIS A 1032 3.37 -27.71 -4.18
C HIS A 1032 2.91 -29.13 -4.54
N LEU A 1033 3.08 -30.12 -3.65
CA LEU A 1033 2.60 -31.48 -3.91
C LEU A 1033 1.08 -31.59 -3.71
N PRO A 1034 0.32 -32.11 -4.70
CA PRO A 1034 -1.12 -32.34 -4.55
C PRO A 1034 -1.46 -33.41 -3.49
N GLU A 1035 -2.71 -33.36 -2.98
CA GLU A 1035 -3.26 -34.38 -2.06
C GLU A 1035 -3.68 -35.66 -2.81
N LEU A 1036 -2.70 -36.33 -3.42
CA LEU A 1036 -2.88 -37.63 -4.06
C LEU A 1036 -2.93 -38.75 -3.02
N SER A 1037 -3.89 -39.66 -3.18
CA SER A 1037 -4.05 -40.90 -2.39
C SER A 1037 -2.77 -41.72 -2.31
N ASP A 1038 -2.03 -41.79 -3.42
CA ASP A 1038 -0.83 -42.62 -3.59
C ASP A 1038 0.48 -41.81 -3.42
N GLY A 1039 0.36 -40.50 -3.10
CA GLY A 1039 1.47 -39.60 -2.87
C GLY A 1039 2.25 -39.21 -4.13
N ALA A 1040 3.44 -38.62 -3.92
CA ALA A 1040 4.34 -38.19 -4.99
C ALA A 1040 5.39 -39.26 -5.29
N PRO A 1041 5.76 -39.51 -6.57
CA PRO A 1041 6.74 -40.54 -6.93
C PRO A 1041 8.08 -40.36 -6.17
N PRO A 1042 8.52 -41.33 -5.35
CA PRO A 1042 9.75 -41.21 -4.58
C PRO A 1042 11.00 -41.01 -5.44
N SER A 1043 10.99 -41.51 -6.68
CA SER A 1043 12.04 -41.30 -7.69
C SER A 1043 12.14 -39.85 -8.18
N PHE A 1044 11.01 -39.13 -8.32
CA PHE A 1044 10.99 -37.71 -8.66
C PHE A 1044 11.57 -36.87 -7.51
N LEU A 1045 11.08 -37.06 -6.29
CA LEU A 1045 11.60 -36.35 -5.10
C LEU A 1045 13.10 -36.63 -4.88
N SER A 1046 13.54 -37.89 -5.05
CA SER A 1046 14.95 -38.30 -4.96
C SER A 1046 15.86 -37.70 -6.05
N ARG A 1047 15.28 -37.26 -7.17
CA ARG A 1047 15.98 -36.54 -8.24
C ARG A 1047 16.01 -35.05 -7.92
N ALA A 1048 14.85 -34.44 -7.67
CA ALA A 1048 14.72 -33.02 -7.37
C ALA A 1048 15.63 -32.59 -6.20
N PHE A 1049 15.53 -33.24 -5.03
CA PHE A 1049 16.35 -32.88 -3.87
C PHE A 1049 17.86 -33.02 -4.16
N ARG A 1050 18.26 -33.97 -5.02
CA ARG A 1050 19.65 -34.12 -5.46
C ARG A 1050 20.09 -32.94 -6.34
N THR A 1051 19.30 -32.57 -7.34
CA THR A 1051 19.55 -31.41 -8.21
C THR A 1051 19.64 -30.11 -7.39
N GLY A 1052 18.74 -29.92 -6.40
CA GLY A 1052 18.80 -28.77 -5.50
C GLY A 1052 20.11 -28.69 -4.70
N ALA A 1053 20.56 -29.81 -4.12
CA ALA A 1053 21.84 -29.87 -3.41
C ALA A 1053 23.07 -29.73 -4.33
N GLU A 1054 22.97 -30.21 -5.57
CA GLU A 1054 24.05 -30.14 -6.55
C GLU A 1054 24.27 -28.72 -7.07
N HIS A 1055 23.21 -28.00 -7.45
CA HIS A 1055 23.32 -26.59 -7.82
C HIS A 1055 23.71 -25.72 -6.61
N ALA A 1056 23.32 -26.09 -5.38
CA ALA A 1056 23.79 -25.43 -4.17
C ALA A 1056 25.32 -25.56 -3.96
N ARG A 1057 25.91 -26.72 -4.26
CA ARG A 1057 27.37 -26.92 -4.27
C ARG A 1057 28.04 -26.18 -5.43
N LYS A 1058 27.51 -26.28 -6.66
CA LYS A 1058 28.05 -25.56 -7.83
C LYS A 1058 28.13 -24.06 -7.56
N LEU A 1059 27.05 -23.47 -7.01
CA LEU A 1059 27.00 -22.06 -6.60
C LEU A 1059 28.04 -21.69 -5.52
N ALA A 1060 28.19 -22.52 -4.50
CA ALA A 1060 29.14 -22.27 -3.41
C ALA A 1060 30.59 -22.21 -3.92
N ASN A 1061 30.97 -23.19 -4.77
CA ASN A 1061 32.32 -23.26 -5.32
C ASN A 1061 32.54 -22.16 -6.38
N PHE A 1062 31.61 -21.95 -7.32
CA PHE A 1062 31.70 -20.91 -8.35
C PHE A 1062 31.98 -19.52 -7.77
N LEU A 1063 31.29 -19.13 -6.68
CA LEU A 1063 31.51 -17.83 -6.03
C LEU A 1063 32.81 -17.78 -5.20
N VAL A 1064 33.30 -18.91 -4.71
CA VAL A 1064 34.63 -19.00 -4.08
C VAL A 1064 35.74 -18.88 -5.13
N ASP A 1065 35.61 -19.57 -6.26
CA ASP A 1065 36.63 -19.63 -7.30
C ASP A 1065 36.68 -18.34 -8.13
N ALA A 1066 35.52 -17.73 -8.43
CA ALA A 1066 35.46 -16.36 -8.95
C ALA A 1066 36.19 -15.36 -8.03
N ALA A 1067 36.01 -15.46 -6.70
CA ALA A 1067 36.69 -14.60 -5.74
C ALA A 1067 38.22 -14.88 -5.64
N LYS A 1068 38.65 -16.15 -5.75
CA LYS A 1068 40.09 -16.51 -5.84
C LYS A 1068 40.72 -15.91 -7.10
N SER A 1069 40.01 -15.98 -8.24
CA SER A 1069 40.42 -15.43 -9.53
C SER A 1069 40.16 -13.92 -9.68
N GLY A 1070 40.04 -13.18 -8.58
CA GLY A 1070 39.99 -11.71 -8.56
C GLY A 1070 38.64 -11.05 -8.90
N CYS A 1071 37.59 -11.82 -9.22
CA CYS A 1071 36.29 -11.26 -9.56
C CYS A 1071 35.60 -10.61 -8.35
N HIS A 1072 34.82 -9.56 -8.62
CA HIS A 1072 34.14 -8.78 -7.58
C HIS A 1072 32.86 -9.47 -7.09
N VAL A 1073 32.99 -10.42 -6.16
CA VAL A 1073 31.87 -11.12 -5.51
C VAL A 1073 31.24 -10.25 -4.41
N ALA A 1074 30.76 -9.06 -4.80
CA ALA A 1074 30.33 -7.99 -3.91
C ALA A 1074 28.84 -7.59 -4.04
N SER A 1075 28.09 -8.18 -4.97
CA SER A 1075 26.66 -7.87 -5.13
C SER A 1075 25.83 -8.32 -3.92
N SER A 1076 24.99 -7.43 -3.38
CA SER A 1076 24.23 -7.66 -2.15
C SER A 1076 23.28 -8.87 -2.20
N PHE A 1077 22.89 -9.32 -3.39
CA PHE A 1077 21.99 -10.45 -3.59
C PHE A 1077 22.69 -11.82 -3.51
N TYR A 1078 24.03 -11.87 -3.68
CA TYR A 1078 24.79 -13.12 -3.51
C TYR A 1078 24.59 -13.72 -2.11
N ALA A 1079 24.47 -12.88 -1.08
CA ALA A 1079 24.22 -13.30 0.29
C ALA A 1079 22.89 -14.08 0.44
N TYR A 1080 21.83 -13.67 -0.26
CA TYR A 1080 20.58 -14.43 -0.30
C TYR A 1080 20.77 -15.76 -1.05
N SER A 1081 21.41 -15.69 -2.22
CA SER A 1081 21.65 -16.85 -3.09
C SER A 1081 22.39 -17.98 -2.34
N VAL A 1082 23.48 -17.64 -1.64
CA VAL A 1082 24.26 -18.63 -0.87
C VAL A 1082 23.60 -19.03 0.45
N ALA A 1083 22.81 -18.17 1.10
CA ALA A 1083 22.10 -18.56 2.33
C ALA A 1083 20.97 -19.57 2.04
N VAL A 1084 20.26 -19.42 0.91
CA VAL A 1084 19.29 -20.42 0.43
C VAL A 1084 19.98 -21.72 0.03
N ALA A 1085 21.12 -21.65 -0.69
CA ALA A 1085 21.96 -22.82 -0.97
C ALA A 1085 22.38 -23.55 0.31
N GLY A 1086 22.83 -22.81 1.32
CA GLY A 1086 23.25 -23.33 2.62
C GLY A 1086 22.14 -24.07 3.34
N SER A 1087 20.89 -23.57 3.30
CA SER A 1087 19.75 -24.25 3.91
C SER A 1087 19.48 -25.63 3.29
N VAL A 1088 19.67 -25.80 1.97
CA VAL A 1088 19.58 -27.12 1.31
C VAL A 1088 20.73 -28.03 1.72
N LEU A 1089 21.98 -27.54 1.69
CA LEU A 1089 23.15 -28.36 2.04
C LEU A 1089 23.10 -28.83 3.50
N VAL A 1090 22.64 -27.99 4.43
CA VAL A 1090 22.45 -28.33 5.85
C VAL A 1090 21.44 -29.47 6.05
N LEU A 1091 20.31 -29.44 5.35
CA LEU A 1091 19.35 -30.56 5.39
C LEU A 1091 20.02 -31.86 4.90
N HIS A 1092 20.77 -31.79 3.81
CA HIS A 1092 21.46 -32.94 3.23
C HIS A 1092 22.60 -33.48 4.12
N PHE A 1093 23.32 -32.60 4.81
CA PHE A 1093 24.38 -32.96 5.76
C PHE A 1093 23.83 -33.85 6.88
N HIS A 1094 22.78 -33.41 7.58
CA HIS A 1094 22.17 -34.21 8.66
C HIS A 1094 21.49 -35.49 8.16
N ALA A 1095 20.89 -35.48 6.96
CA ALA A 1095 20.32 -36.69 6.36
C ALA A 1095 21.40 -37.74 5.97
N ALA A 1096 22.64 -37.31 5.75
CA ALA A 1096 23.79 -38.17 5.43
C ALA A 1096 24.61 -38.60 6.68
N GLN A 1097 24.53 -37.85 7.78
CA GLN A 1097 25.39 -37.94 8.97
C GLN A 1097 25.53 -39.34 9.56
N ASN A 1098 24.46 -40.15 9.53
CA ASN A 1098 24.44 -41.53 10.05
C ASN A 1098 24.55 -42.60 8.95
N LYS A 1099 24.89 -42.23 7.71
CA LYS A 1099 24.76 -43.11 6.52
C LYS A 1099 25.90 -43.04 5.50
N ARG A 1100 26.59 -41.90 5.32
CA ARG A 1100 27.66 -41.73 4.30
C ARG A 1100 28.72 -40.69 4.74
N PRO A 1101 29.76 -41.09 5.50
CA PRO A 1101 30.70 -40.14 6.11
C PRO A 1101 31.49 -39.29 5.10
N GLN A 1102 31.99 -39.87 4.00
CA GLN A 1102 32.71 -39.11 2.95
C GLN A 1102 31.85 -37.97 2.38
N ARG A 1103 30.56 -38.24 2.11
CA ARG A 1103 29.62 -37.23 1.59
C ARG A 1103 29.29 -36.14 2.62
N CYS A 1104 29.41 -36.43 3.92
CA CYS A 1104 29.27 -35.39 4.94
C CYS A 1104 30.42 -34.40 4.91
N ALA A 1105 31.66 -34.85 4.65
CA ALA A 1105 32.81 -33.96 4.51
C ALA A 1105 32.66 -33.01 3.30
N GLU A 1106 32.30 -33.55 2.12
CA GLU A 1106 32.02 -32.73 0.92
C GLU A 1106 30.94 -31.66 1.17
N LEU A 1107 29.88 -32.02 1.90
CA LEU A 1107 28.79 -31.11 2.25
C LEU A 1107 29.21 -30.08 3.29
N GLU A 1108 30.05 -30.45 4.27
CA GLU A 1108 30.57 -29.55 5.30
C GLU A 1108 31.52 -28.51 4.70
N GLU A 1109 32.44 -28.91 3.82
CA GLU A 1109 33.28 -28.02 3.02
C GLU A 1109 32.43 -27.02 2.21
N SER A 1110 31.41 -27.53 1.49
CA SER A 1110 30.49 -26.70 0.72
C SER A 1110 29.69 -25.70 1.58
N ILE A 1111 29.33 -26.08 2.81
CA ILE A 1111 28.69 -25.18 3.79
C ILE A 1111 29.68 -24.15 4.32
N GLN A 1112 30.95 -24.52 4.52
CA GLN A 1112 31.99 -23.58 4.96
C GLN A 1112 32.29 -22.53 3.89
N HIS A 1113 32.41 -22.92 2.62
CA HIS A 1113 32.51 -22.00 1.48
C HIS A 1113 31.38 -20.94 1.45
N ILE A 1114 30.17 -21.32 1.84
CA ILE A 1114 29.02 -20.40 1.98
C ILE A 1114 29.19 -19.47 3.19
N ILE A 1115 29.59 -20.01 4.35
CA ILE A 1115 29.80 -19.23 5.58
C ILE A 1115 30.90 -18.17 5.37
N ASP A 1116 32.02 -18.55 4.74
CA ASP A 1116 33.15 -17.66 4.45
C ASP A 1116 32.79 -16.59 3.40
N THR A 1117 31.93 -16.93 2.45
CA THR A 1117 31.39 -15.96 1.47
C THR A 1117 30.44 -14.98 2.14
N LEU A 1118 29.55 -15.44 3.03
CA LEU A 1118 28.69 -14.57 3.83
C LEU A 1118 29.49 -13.66 4.79
N ASP A 1119 30.63 -14.12 5.30
CA ASP A 1119 31.50 -13.32 6.18
C ASP A 1119 32.25 -12.23 5.42
N ARG A 1120 32.89 -12.58 4.28
CA ARG A 1120 33.54 -11.62 3.38
C ARG A 1120 32.55 -10.57 2.89
N MET A 1121 31.31 -10.96 2.56
CA MET A 1121 30.24 -10.02 2.24
C MET A 1121 29.79 -9.19 3.45
N GLY A 1122 29.80 -9.76 4.66
CA GLY A 1122 29.38 -9.12 5.90
C GLY A 1122 30.18 -7.86 6.27
N LEU A 1123 31.43 -7.77 5.80
CA LEU A 1123 32.27 -6.57 5.92
C LEU A 1123 31.61 -5.32 5.30
N PHE A 1124 30.88 -5.50 4.20
CA PHE A 1124 30.25 -4.42 3.43
C PHE A 1124 28.71 -4.41 3.60
N TRP A 1125 28.12 -5.57 3.87
CA TRP A 1125 26.67 -5.81 3.82
C TRP A 1125 26.15 -6.41 5.12
N ARG A 1126 25.61 -5.55 6.00
CA ARG A 1126 25.09 -5.96 7.31
C ARG A 1126 24.02 -7.06 7.26
N HIS A 1127 23.25 -7.20 6.17
CA HIS A 1127 22.31 -8.32 6.01
C HIS A 1127 22.99 -9.66 5.75
N ALA A 1128 24.18 -9.68 5.12
CA ALA A 1128 24.96 -10.91 4.94
C ALA A 1128 25.41 -11.48 6.28
N SER A 1129 25.81 -10.62 7.23
CA SER A 1129 26.10 -11.03 8.62
C SER A 1129 24.87 -11.63 9.32
N LYS A 1130 23.67 -11.05 9.12
CA LYS A 1130 22.40 -11.62 9.65
C LYS A 1130 22.11 -12.99 9.03
N MET A 1131 22.33 -13.14 7.72
CA MET A 1131 22.19 -14.40 7.00
C MET A 1131 23.20 -15.45 7.48
N LYS A 1132 24.46 -15.07 7.77
CA LYS A 1132 25.47 -15.94 8.41
C LYS A 1132 24.96 -16.46 9.76
N SER A 1133 24.51 -15.58 10.65
CA SER A 1133 23.99 -15.98 11.97
C SER A 1133 22.74 -16.87 11.89
N ARG A 1134 21.83 -16.61 10.94
CA ARG A 1134 20.67 -17.48 10.66
C ARG A 1134 21.12 -18.86 10.18
N LEU A 1135 22.03 -18.92 9.21
CA LEU A 1135 22.52 -20.18 8.65
C LEU A 1135 23.34 -20.99 9.68
N LEU A 1136 24.11 -20.35 10.56
CA LEU A 1136 24.84 -21.02 11.65
C LEU A 1136 23.88 -21.63 12.69
N SER A 1137 22.83 -20.90 13.08
CA SER A 1137 21.81 -21.45 13.98
C SER A 1137 21.05 -22.60 13.31
N PHE A 1138 20.77 -22.51 12.01
CA PHE A 1138 20.23 -23.63 11.21
C PHE A 1138 21.23 -24.80 11.09
N LYS A 1139 22.55 -24.53 11.05
CA LYS A 1139 23.70 -25.42 11.34
C LYS A 1139 23.38 -26.38 12.49
N GLU A 1140 23.22 -25.82 13.68
CA GLU A 1140 23.07 -26.57 14.93
C GLU A 1140 21.78 -27.42 14.98
N HIS A 1141 20.68 -26.89 14.43
CA HIS A 1141 19.33 -27.45 14.61
C HIS A 1141 18.78 -28.19 13.37
N GLY A 1142 19.53 -28.23 12.26
CA GLY A 1142 19.07 -28.77 10.97
C GLY A 1142 18.61 -30.23 11.03
N HIS A 1143 19.12 -31.01 11.98
CA HIS A 1143 18.71 -32.39 12.25
C HIS A 1143 17.21 -32.54 12.54
N ILE A 1144 16.56 -31.50 13.09
CA ILE A 1144 15.11 -31.46 13.36
C ILE A 1144 14.30 -31.54 12.06
N PHE A 1145 14.84 -30.98 10.97
CA PHE A 1145 14.18 -30.84 9.67
C PHE A 1145 14.57 -31.93 8.66
N ALA A 1146 15.53 -32.81 8.98
CA ALA A 1146 16.08 -33.80 8.06
C ALA A 1146 15.03 -34.81 7.50
N SER A 1147 13.90 -35.00 8.18
CA SER A 1147 12.76 -35.81 7.70
C SER A 1147 12.14 -35.28 6.40
N ILE A 1148 12.30 -33.98 6.09
CA ILE A 1148 11.82 -33.37 4.85
C ILE A 1148 12.52 -33.96 3.62
N LEU A 1149 13.70 -34.57 3.77
CA LEU A 1149 14.40 -35.25 2.68
C LEU A 1149 13.98 -36.69 2.43
N ASP A 1150 13.14 -37.32 3.27
CA ASP A 1150 12.68 -38.68 3.04
C ASP A 1150 11.67 -38.74 1.87
N PRO A 1151 12.01 -39.34 0.72
CA PRO A 1151 11.15 -39.34 -0.46
C PRO A 1151 9.87 -40.18 -0.31
N ARG A 1152 9.71 -40.91 0.80
CA ARG A 1152 8.53 -41.74 1.11
C ARG A 1152 7.67 -41.15 2.22
N ALA A 1153 8.19 -40.23 3.03
CA ALA A 1153 7.43 -39.59 4.09
C ALA A 1153 6.56 -38.44 3.53
N GLN A 1154 5.33 -38.32 4.05
CA GLN A 1154 4.59 -37.06 4.07
C GLN A 1154 4.77 -36.43 5.47
N PRO A 1155 5.77 -35.54 5.67
CA PRO A 1155 5.95 -34.91 6.97
C PRO A 1155 4.79 -33.95 7.25
N ALA A 1156 4.08 -34.17 8.36
CA ALA A 1156 3.17 -33.18 8.91
C ALA A 1156 3.99 -31.97 9.37
N LEU A 1157 3.98 -30.88 8.59
CA LEU A 1157 4.67 -29.64 8.93
C LEU A 1157 3.82 -28.88 9.96
N ASP A 1158 4.28 -28.88 11.20
CA ASP A 1158 3.75 -28.00 12.25
C ASP A 1158 3.98 -26.51 11.88
N PRO A 1159 3.07 -25.57 12.22
CA PRO A 1159 3.24 -24.16 11.86
C PRO A 1159 4.52 -23.49 12.39
N GLU A 1160 5.11 -23.95 13.51
CA GLU A 1160 6.42 -23.44 13.96
C GLU A 1160 7.54 -23.95 13.04
N PHE A 1161 7.51 -25.22 12.65
CA PHE A 1161 8.46 -25.80 11.68
C PHE A 1161 8.37 -25.08 10.32
N GLU A 1162 7.15 -24.87 9.81
CA GLU A 1162 6.92 -24.16 8.54
C GLU A 1162 7.48 -22.73 8.61
N SER A 1163 7.27 -22.03 9.74
CA SER A 1163 7.75 -20.67 9.96
C SER A 1163 9.29 -20.58 9.95
N THR A 1164 9.98 -21.47 10.67
CA THR A 1164 11.45 -21.51 10.69
C THR A 1164 12.01 -21.72 9.28
N LEU A 1165 11.47 -22.69 8.53
CA LEU A 1165 11.92 -23.00 7.16
C LEU A 1165 11.66 -21.86 6.18
N TRP A 1166 10.48 -21.22 6.25
CA TRP A 1166 10.20 -20.02 5.46
C TRP A 1166 11.18 -18.88 5.73
N SER A 1167 11.62 -18.72 6.97
CA SER A 1167 12.57 -17.67 7.36
C SER A 1167 14.02 -17.92 6.88
N MET A 1168 14.27 -19.08 6.25
CA MET A 1168 15.52 -19.43 5.55
C MET A 1168 15.42 -19.32 4.02
N VAL A 1169 14.24 -18.97 3.46
CA VAL A 1169 14.04 -18.79 2.00
C VAL A 1169 13.37 -17.47 1.60
N ASP A 1170 12.79 -16.72 2.53
CA ASP A 1170 12.19 -15.41 2.29
C ASP A 1170 13.22 -14.27 2.41
N TYR A 1171 13.55 -13.61 1.29
CA TYR A 1171 14.62 -12.61 1.22
C TYR A 1171 14.41 -11.42 2.17
N GLY A 1172 13.18 -10.90 2.24
CA GLY A 1172 12.84 -9.77 3.13
C GLY A 1172 12.99 -10.14 4.61
N THR A 1173 12.58 -11.36 4.97
CA THR A 1173 12.72 -11.92 6.32
C THR A 1173 14.19 -12.12 6.69
N MET A 1174 15.02 -12.63 5.76
CA MET A 1174 16.45 -12.84 5.96
C MET A 1174 17.24 -11.52 6.10
N CYS A 1175 16.78 -10.42 5.46
CA CYS A 1175 17.36 -9.08 5.63
C CYS A 1175 16.89 -8.36 6.91
N SER A 1176 15.77 -8.77 7.52
CA SER A 1176 15.21 -8.18 8.74
C SER A 1176 16.04 -8.46 10.01
N ASP A 1177 15.85 -7.65 11.06
CA ASP A 1177 16.55 -7.81 12.35
C ASP A 1177 15.97 -8.90 13.28
N GLY A 1178 15.14 -9.81 12.76
CA GLY A 1178 14.66 -10.96 13.52
C GLY A 1178 15.76 -12.03 13.70
N THR A 1179 15.91 -12.54 14.91
CA THR A 1179 16.66 -13.79 15.19
C THR A 1179 15.89 -15.00 14.66
N LEU A 1180 16.59 -16.04 14.23
CA LEU A 1180 15.97 -17.31 13.88
C LEU A 1180 15.34 -17.94 15.13
N VAL A 1181 14.10 -18.43 15.02
CA VAL A 1181 13.38 -19.12 16.10
C VAL A 1181 13.32 -20.60 15.73
N MET A 1182 13.73 -21.47 16.66
CA MET A 1182 13.70 -22.92 16.49
C MET A 1182 12.51 -23.52 17.25
N PRO A 1183 11.81 -24.52 16.67
CA PRO A 1183 10.72 -25.21 17.36
C PRO A 1183 11.29 -26.11 18.48
N THR A 1184 10.68 -26.07 19.66
CA THR A 1184 11.05 -26.96 20.77
C THR A 1184 10.39 -28.31 20.59
N ARG A 1185 11.17 -29.35 20.28
CA ARG A 1185 10.67 -30.73 20.23
C ARG A 1185 10.33 -31.22 21.66
N PRO A 1186 9.18 -31.89 21.88
CA PRO A 1186 8.95 -32.62 23.12
C PRO A 1186 9.95 -33.76 23.27
N ASP A 1187 10.38 -34.04 24.50
CA ASP A 1187 11.17 -35.23 24.81
C ASP A 1187 10.41 -36.53 24.45
N PRO A 1188 11.12 -37.59 24.02
CA PRO A 1188 10.48 -38.88 23.76
C PRO A 1188 9.91 -39.45 25.06
N VAL A 1189 8.58 -39.54 25.14
CA VAL A 1189 7.87 -40.18 26.26
C VAL A 1189 8.35 -41.62 26.38
N ALA A 1190 8.86 -41.99 27.55
CA ALA A 1190 9.32 -43.35 27.84
C ALA A 1190 8.17 -44.36 27.67
N PRO A 1191 8.43 -45.58 27.15
CA PRO A 1191 7.39 -46.57 26.93
C PRO A 1191 6.76 -46.98 28.27
N ALA A 1192 5.43 -46.85 28.36
CA ALA A 1192 4.68 -47.29 29.53
C ALA A 1192 4.63 -48.83 29.60
N GLU A 1193 4.90 -49.38 30.79
CA GLU A 1193 4.91 -50.83 31.02
C GLU A 1193 3.49 -51.43 31.12
N GLY A 1194 3.36 -52.70 30.72
CA GLY A 1194 2.29 -53.59 31.21
C GLY A 1194 0.91 -53.50 30.55
N GLY A 1195 0.69 -54.29 29.48
CA GLY A 1195 -0.65 -54.48 28.89
C GLY A 1195 -0.73 -55.70 27.96
N VAL A 1196 -1.13 -56.85 28.50
CA VAL A 1196 -1.19 -58.20 27.87
C VAL A 1196 -2.33 -58.98 28.55
N PRO A 1197 -3.08 -59.93 27.92
CA PRO A 1197 -2.99 -60.52 26.57
C PRO A 1197 -4.30 -60.48 25.72
N GLN A 1198 -4.27 -60.94 24.46
CA GLN A 1198 -4.83 -62.26 24.02
C GLN A 1198 -4.93 -62.47 22.48
N ASP A 1199 -4.63 -63.72 22.09
CA ASP A 1199 -5.17 -64.58 21.02
C ASP A 1199 -5.04 -64.20 19.51
N THR A 1200 -3.99 -64.76 18.90
CA THR A 1200 -3.91 -65.64 17.68
C THR A 1200 -5.17 -66.03 16.87
N PRO A 1201 -5.06 -66.60 15.62
CA PRO A 1201 -3.86 -66.90 14.82
C PRO A 1201 -3.91 -66.65 13.27
N CYS A 1202 -2.74 -66.76 12.63
CA CYS A 1202 -2.44 -67.28 11.27
C CYS A 1202 -3.02 -66.61 10.00
N GLY A 1203 -2.22 -66.61 8.94
CA GLY A 1203 -2.55 -66.08 7.61
C GLY A 1203 -1.40 -66.23 6.60
N SER A 1204 -0.82 -67.43 6.48
CA SER A 1204 0.33 -67.69 5.61
C SER A 1204 -0.07 -67.92 4.15
N LEU A 1205 0.75 -67.41 3.22
CA LEU A 1205 0.88 -67.94 1.86
C LEU A 1205 2.23 -67.50 1.28
N ALA A 1206 3.02 -68.46 0.78
CA ALA A 1206 4.31 -68.22 0.14
C ALA A 1206 4.38 -69.05 -1.15
N MET A 1207 4.95 -68.49 -2.23
CA MET A 1207 5.45 -69.13 -3.47
C MET A 1207 5.89 -68.03 -4.47
N SER A 1208 6.84 -68.22 -5.41
CA SER A 1208 8.04 -69.08 -5.47
C SER A 1208 8.90 -68.77 -6.73
N VAL A 1209 10.23 -68.83 -6.58
CA VAL A 1209 11.27 -69.28 -7.55
C VAL A 1209 11.44 -68.61 -8.95
N GLY A 1210 12.71 -68.27 -9.26
CA GLY A 1210 13.30 -68.23 -10.63
C GLY A 1210 13.83 -66.87 -11.11
N GLY A 1211 15.07 -66.71 -11.58
CA GLY A 1211 16.22 -67.63 -11.58
C GLY A 1211 17.52 -67.10 -12.26
N THR A 1212 18.68 -67.45 -11.67
CA THR A 1212 20.00 -67.76 -12.28
C THR A 1212 20.70 -66.81 -13.28
N ALA A 1213 21.80 -66.16 -12.85
CA ALA A 1213 23.14 -66.04 -13.48
C ALA A 1213 24.00 -65.10 -12.60
N THR A 1214 25.16 -65.43 -12.01
CA THR A 1214 26.47 -65.93 -12.49
C THR A 1214 27.24 -64.94 -13.40
N ASP A 1215 28.49 -64.50 -13.17
CA ASP A 1215 29.45 -64.43 -12.02
C ASP A 1215 30.51 -63.31 -12.41
N ASP A 1216 31.64 -62.95 -11.77
CA ASP A 1216 32.43 -63.50 -10.65
C ASP A 1216 33.41 -62.45 -10.00
N ILE A 1217 34.11 -62.83 -8.92
CA ILE A 1217 35.55 -62.62 -8.49
C ILE A 1217 36.36 -61.34 -8.93
N TYR A 1218 37.25 -60.69 -8.14
CA TYR A 1218 38.26 -61.16 -7.15
C TYR A 1218 38.54 -60.13 -6.01
N MET A 1219 39.00 -60.60 -4.83
CA MET A 1219 39.55 -59.81 -3.70
C MET A 1219 40.84 -60.47 -3.14
N PRO A 1220 41.87 -59.69 -2.73
CA PRO A 1220 42.81 -60.12 -1.68
C PRO A 1220 42.90 -59.13 -0.49
N SER A 1221 43.57 -59.56 0.58
CA SER A 1221 43.46 -59.01 1.93
C SER A 1221 44.77 -58.45 2.52
N SER A 1222 44.64 -57.75 3.67
CA SER A 1222 45.55 -57.74 4.84
C SER A 1222 47.06 -57.52 4.67
N ASP A 1223 47.59 -56.45 5.25
CA ASP A 1223 48.39 -56.43 6.51
C ASP A 1223 48.58 -54.95 6.94
N GLN A 1224 48.54 -54.48 8.20
CA GLN A 1224 49.08 -54.84 9.53
C GLN A 1224 50.45 -54.16 9.86
N ILE A 1225 50.61 -53.64 11.10
CA ILE A 1225 51.88 -53.18 11.75
C ILE A 1225 52.45 -51.82 11.23
N HIS A 1226 53.06 -50.87 11.98
CA HIS A 1226 53.43 -50.60 13.41
C HIS A 1226 52.85 -49.21 13.81
N SER A 1227 52.34 -48.93 15.04
CA SER A 1227 53.01 -48.46 16.30
C SER A 1227 53.93 -47.21 16.15
N ASP A 1228 53.93 -46.20 17.03
CA ASP A 1228 54.09 -46.20 18.51
C ASP A 1228 53.23 -45.11 19.24
N GLN A 1229 52.77 -45.32 20.49
CA GLN A 1229 53.33 -44.85 21.80
C GLN A 1229 53.64 -43.33 21.89
N MET A 1230 53.37 -42.57 22.97
CA MET A 1230 52.83 -42.81 24.33
C MET A 1230 52.38 -41.43 24.94
N VAL A 1231 51.71 -41.24 26.09
CA VAL A 1231 51.20 -42.11 27.19
C VAL A 1231 49.88 -41.51 27.77
N PHE A 1232 49.68 -41.49 29.09
CA PHE A 1232 48.53 -40.93 29.85
C PHE A 1232 48.87 -39.57 30.49
N GLU A 1233 47.86 -38.74 30.75
CA GLU A 1233 47.45 -38.43 32.14
C GLU A 1233 46.02 -37.84 32.22
N ASN A 1234 45.25 -38.30 33.23
CA ASN A 1234 43.98 -37.70 33.66
C ASN A 1234 44.22 -36.94 34.96
N PHE A 1235 43.59 -35.78 35.15
CA PHE A 1235 43.28 -35.27 36.48
C PHE A 1235 41.87 -34.66 36.50
N ASP A 1236 41.22 -34.78 37.65
CA ASP A 1236 39.77 -34.65 37.79
C ASP A 1236 39.38 -33.92 39.09
N ILE A 1237 38.23 -33.23 39.06
CA ILE A 1237 37.49 -32.58 40.17
C ILE A 1237 38.28 -31.70 41.17
N HIS A 1238 37.98 -30.39 41.23
CA HIS A 1238 37.36 -29.79 42.43
C HIS A 1238 36.83 -28.37 42.22
N SER A 1239 35.90 -27.99 43.10
CA SER A 1239 35.09 -26.76 43.10
C SER A 1239 35.39 -25.84 44.28
N LEU A 1240 35.31 -24.51 44.10
CA LEU A 1240 34.54 -23.61 44.98
C LEU A 1240 34.46 -22.17 44.43
N ASP A 1241 33.48 -21.39 44.90
CA ASP A 1241 33.42 -19.92 44.75
C ASP A 1241 34.46 -19.22 45.66
N TYR A 1242 35.04 -18.08 45.23
CA TYR A 1242 34.87 -16.75 45.90
C TYR A 1242 35.58 -15.58 45.18
N LEU A 1243 35.29 -14.34 45.64
CA LEU A 1243 35.98 -13.04 45.41
C LEU A 1243 35.86 -12.31 44.03
N LEU A 1244 34.93 -11.33 43.98
CA LEU A 1244 35.20 -9.86 44.00
C LEU A 1244 36.63 -9.42 43.57
N ASP A 1245 36.86 -8.44 42.70
CA ASP A 1245 36.43 -7.03 42.82
C ASP A 1245 36.67 -6.17 41.54
N LEU A 1246 36.41 -4.84 41.61
CA LEU A 1246 36.66 -3.80 40.57
C LEU A 1246 38.13 -3.26 40.60
N PRO A 1247 38.58 -2.23 39.81
CA PRO A 1247 37.97 -1.44 38.72
C PRO A 1247 38.87 -1.21 37.45
N SER A 1248 38.36 -0.40 36.50
CA SER A 1248 39.06 0.54 35.59
C SER A 1248 40.51 0.28 35.09
N GLY A 1249 40.71 0.29 33.77
CA GLY A 1249 42.03 0.45 33.14
C GLY A 1249 41.95 1.02 31.71
N SER A 1250 42.76 2.04 31.42
CA SER A 1250 42.94 2.61 30.07
C SER A 1250 44.23 2.10 29.43
N GLY A 1251 44.27 2.00 28.09
CA GLY A 1251 45.47 1.58 27.36
C GLY A 1251 45.37 1.88 25.87
N GLN A 1252 46.45 2.44 25.30
CA GLN A 1252 46.55 2.84 23.89
C GLN A 1252 47.13 1.71 23.03
N ALA A 1253 46.62 1.56 21.80
CA ALA A 1253 47.36 1.14 20.61
C ALA A 1253 46.58 1.61 19.37
#